data_AF-A0A1X7M379-F1
#
_entry.id   AF-A0A1X7M379-F1
#
_cell.length_a   1.000
_cell.length_b   1.000
_cell.length_c   1.000
_cell.angle_alpha   90.00
_cell.angle_beta   90.00
_cell.angle_gamma   90.00
#
_symmetry.space_group_name_H-M   'P 1'
#
loop_
_entity.id
_entity.type
_entity.pdbx_description
1 polymer ?
#
loop_
_entity_poly.entity_id
_entity_poly.type
_entity_poly.pdbx_seq_one_letter_code
_entity_poly.pdbx_strand_id
1 'polypeptide(L)'
;MRIPTGNFGNVTPEAPSGRVNLGNAGAVGNALAGVGAAISDVSDVIQHEKRKADLAATQAALTDLEAKSNDRWENPETGALVTRQGFNSTGVGLDMDKLDSSDYDEARKKVPESQLQYFDAQWKAAQVRRMSTYSSFERSQTAQAQQGQLDATVKSSVEQESSAFDNPQAAALIRGARKHSIELYGQTQGWSVDQITQAVSEADQQAMDQRARNYAVTNPQGWLAGDFPTKESGGMDMRAIGIVESGGNHFSADGNVIQGPVTKSGDRAQGQYQLMPETGKELAAKRGVEYNPNDPEQHAQLAKDYVGELYSKYGSETLTGAAYNWGQGNVDKLIAKIGDPRKGEVSQAEFIKNLPAETRGWLARYNKNKTGLDPVAVDKIDSIAESKIREQRTNLRQQIDPILNNTMAQLYNGEVPDAMPDKATINFAYGEQGGQMVKQLDIAITSAKKFQANEWDSQYQLHSKPVGEVRLDPDRIREYNVHPEIRYANRTASMWLGSTQIVGAVAWWDVATGKVKADASALSLILTDARGHLYWHVCQELTGELAEFDDNDKITGGQVMQIKELVVKFQIPVVCVEVNGPGSFAGKLLRQALKGTGCGVREEFSVTNKQKRILDAFEAPLSSRFLWAHSDVLDGPMYDQLRDFNPELTNQPDDFIDSGAGAISSTPVRIGKVVGIPTGQAREHWQLSDGDHQVEVDY
;
A
#
# COMPACT_ATOMS: atom_id res chain seq x y z
N MET A 1 -2.73 9.77 -29.10
CA MET A 1 -3.29 10.76 -30.04
C MET A 1 -4.03 11.80 -29.21
N ARG A 2 -3.35 12.91 -28.87
CA ARG A 2 -3.91 14.01 -28.07
C ARG A 2 -4.61 14.98 -29.01
N ILE A 3 -5.90 15.18 -28.83
CA ILE A 3 -6.63 16.27 -29.49
C ILE A 3 -6.41 17.52 -28.63
N PRO A 4 -5.85 18.62 -29.17
CA PRO A 4 -5.66 19.85 -28.41
C PRO A 4 -6.98 20.60 -28.25
N THR A 5 -7.26 21.03 -27.03
CA THR A 5 -8.29 22.03 -26.71
C THR A 5 -7.82 23.39 -27.22
N GLY A 6 -8.37 23.81 -28.37
CA GLY A 6 -8.16 25.10 -28.99
C GLY A 6 -9.16 26.15 -28.50
N ASN A 7 -8.60 27.22 -27.94
CA ASN A 7 -9.22 28.45 -27.50
C ASN A 7 -9.75 29.25 -28.72
N PHE A 8 -11.06 29.37 -28.90
CA PHE A 8 -11.63 30.27 -29.92
C PHE A 8 -12.06 31.58 -29.26
N GLY A 9 -11.12 32.53 -29.23
CA GLY A 9 -11.38 33.92 -28.91
C GLY A 9 -12.18 34.63 -29.99
N ASN A 10 -12.97 35.61 -29.55
CA ASN A 10 -13.72 36.60 -30.32
C ASN A 10 -13.04 37.02 -31.63
N VAL A 11 -13.75 36.83 -32.74
CA VAL A 11 -13.55 37.56 -34.00
C VAL A 11 -14.71 38.53 -34.17
N THR A 12 -14.43 39.81 -33.96
CA THR A 12 -15.27 40.94 -34.37
C THR A 12 -15.34 41.00 -35.90
N PRO A 13 -16.50 41.24 -36.54
CA PRO A 13 -16.56 41.47 -37.98
C PRO A 13 -16.05 42.88 -38.32
N GLU A 14 -14.97 42.96 -39.09
CA GLU A 14 -14.56 44.16 -39.83
C GLU A 14 -15.48 44.38 -41.05
N ALA A 15 -15.80 45.64 -41.33
CA ALA A 15 -16.60 46.08 -42.45
C ALA A 15 -15.79 46.09 -43.78
N PRO A 16 -16.37 45.69 -44.93
CA PRO A 16 -15.72 45.91 -46.21
C PRO A 16 -15.91 47.36 -46.69
N SER A 17 -14.78 48.02 -46.90
CA SER A 17 -14.64 49.34 -47.48
C SER A 17 -14.65 49.27 -49.01
N GLY A 18 -15.68 49.84 -49.62
CA GLY A 18 -15.76 50.09 -51.06
C GLY A 18 -16.26 51.50 -51.33
N ARG A 19 -15.39 52.51 -51.15
CA ARG A 19 -15.66 53.90 -51.55
C ARG A 19 -15.13 54.12 -52.98
N VAL A 20 -16.04 54.38 -53.91
CA VAL A 20 -15.77 55.24 -55.07
C VAL A 20 -16.19 56.66 -54.68
N ASN A 21 -15.25 57.59 -54.83
CA ASN A 21 -15.34 58.99 -54.47
C ASN A 21 -15.83 59.80 -55.67
N LEU A 22 -16.66 60.83 -55.44
CA LEU A 22 -17.00 62.02 -56.24
C LEU A 22 -18.36 62.53 -55.70
N GLY A 23 -18.56 63.75 -55.21
CA GLY A 23 -17.73 64.94 -55.10
C GLY A 23 -18.46 65.99 -54.25
N ASN A 24 -17.73 67.06 -53.94
CA ASN A 24 -18.12 68.22 -53.14
C ASN A 24 -19.51 68.79 -53.47
N ALA A 25 -20.26 69.07 -52.41
CA ALA A 25 -21.24 70.14 -52.38
C ALA A 25 -20.51 71.50 -52.29
N GLY A 26 -21.00 72.50 -53.02
CA GLY A 26 -20.73 73.91 -52.74
C GLY A 26 -20.37 74.76 -53.95
N ALA A 27 -21.39 75.45 -54.47
CA ALA A 27 -21.38 76.79 -55.10
C ALA A 27 -22.14 76.80 -56.45
N VAL A 28 -23.25 77.52 -56.49
CA VAL A 28 -23.38 78.84 -57.13
C VAL A 28 -24.89 79.14 -57.23
N GLY A 29 -25.28 80.25 -56.59
CA GLY A 29 -26.60 80.85 -56.77
C GLY A 29 -26.68 81.71 -58.04
N ASN A 30 -27.94 81.96 -58.40
CA ASN A 30 -28.48 82.94 -59.36
C ASN A 30 -28.41 82.63 -60.87
N ALA A 31 -29.59 82.35 -61.43
CA ALA A 31 -30.14 83.17 -62.49
C ALA A 31 -31.69 83.16 -62.42
N LEU A 32 -32.22 84.33 -62.06
CA LEU A 32 -33.60 84.75 -62.24
C LEU A 32 -33.80 85.07 -63.74
N ALA A 33 -34.82 84.48 -64.40
CA ALA A 33 -35.65 85.09 -65.46
C ALA A 33 -36.30 84.02 -66.34
N GLY A 34 -37.64 84.02 -66.41
CA GLY A 34 -38.36 83.26 -67.43
C GLY A 34 -39.74 82.76 -67.01
N VAL A 35 -40.58 83.63 -66.46
CA VAL A 35 -42.02 83.39 -66.29
C VAL A 35 -42.62 83.16 -67.68
N GLY A 36 -43.07 81.93 -67.99
CA GLY A 36 -43.67 81.67 -69.31
C GLY A 36 -44.23 80.26 -69.60
N ALA A 37 -43.91 79.21 -68.83
CA ALA A 37 -44.33 77.84 -69.16
C ALA A 37 -44.98 77.06 -68.00
N ALA A 38 -45.64 77.75 -67.07
CA ALA A 38 -46.06 77.20 -65.77
C ALA A 38 -47.44 76.51 -65.73
N ILE A 39 -47.98 75.97 -66.83
CA ILE A 39 -49.33 75.35 -66.79
C ILE A 39 -49.34 73.84 -67.06
N SER A 40 -48.36 73.25 -67.76
CA SER A 40 -48.21 71.77 -67.75
C SER A 40 -47.34 71.26 -66.59
N ASP A 41 -46.38 72.06 -66.10
CA ASP A 41 -45.48 71.71 -64.99
C ASP A 41 -46.18 71.65 -63.62
N VAL A 42 -47.25 72.42 -63.41
CA VAL A 42 -47.94 72.46 -62.10
C VAL A 42 -48.69 71.16 -61.82
N SER A 43 -49.24 70.50 -62.84
CA SER A 43 -49.89 69.19 -62.67
C SER A 43 -48.87 68.09 -62.35
N ASP A 44 -47.73 68.10 -63.04
CA ASP A 44 -46.64 67.13 -62.82
C ASP A 44 -45.96 67.34 -61.46
N VAL A 45 -45.78 68.59 -61.03
CA VAL A 45 -45.26 68.94 -59.69
C VAL A 45 -46.24 68.52 -58.59
N ILE A 46 -47.55 68.79 -58.73
CA ILE A 46 -48.57 68.36 -57.76
C ILE A 46 -48.67 66.83 -57.71
N GLN A 47 -48.64 66.14 -58.86
CA GLN A 47 -48.63 64.67 -58.90
C GLN A 47 -47.33 64.08 -58.34
N HIS A 48 -46.20 64.77 -58.48
CA HIS A 48 -44.93 64.37 -57.89
C HIS A 48 -44.90 64.58 -56.37
N GLU A 49 -45.44 65.69 -55.86
CA GLU A 49 -45.62 65.93 -54.42
C GLU A 49 -46.60 64.94 -53.80
N LYS A 50 -47.72 64.64 -54.47
CA LYS A 50 -48.68 63.63 -54.03
C LYS A 50 -48.05 62.23 -54.00
N ARG A 51 -47.29 61.84 -55.02
CA ARG A 51 -46.53 60.57 -55.03
C ARG A 51 -45.50 60.49 -53.89
N LYS A 52 -44.82 61.59 -53.58
CA LYS A 52 -43.91 61.68 -52.44
C LYS A 52 -44.64 61.52 -51.11
N ALA A 53 -45.80 62.18 -50.96
CA ALA A 53 -46.63 62.07 -49.75
C ALA A 53 -47.19 60.65 -49.58
N ASP A 54 -47.70 60.03 -50.65
CA ASP A 54 -48.21 58.66 -50.66
C ASP A 54 -47.10 57.65 -50.31
N LEU A 55 -45.89 57.84 -50.85
CA LEU A 55 -44.72 57.02 -50.52
C LEU A 55 -44.31 57.20 -49.05
N ALA A 56 -44.28 58.43 -48.55
CA ALA A 56 -43.95 58.72 -47.16
C ALA A 56 -44.96 58.11 -46.18
N ALA A 57 -46.27 58.19 -46.48
CA ALA A 57 -47.33 57.58 -45.69
C ALA A 57 -47.22 56.04 -45.69
N THR A 58 -46.91 55.44 -46.84
CA THR A 58 -46.71 53.99 -46.97
C THR A 58 -45.48 53.52 -46.19
N GLN A 59 -44.38 54.28 -46.25
CA GLN A 59 -43.18 53.99 -45.49
C GLN A 59 -43.42 54.11 -43.98
N ALA A 60 -44.17 55.14 -43.54
CA ALA A 60 -44.54 55.29 -42.13
C ALA A 60 -45.41 54.12 -41.63
N ALA A 61 -46.33 53.62 -42.45
CA ALA A 61 -47.13 52.44 -42.10
C ALA A 61 -46.29 51.17 -41.98
N LEU A 62 -45.31 50.96 -42.87
CA LEU A 62 -44.38 49.82 -42.78
C LEU A 62 -43.51 49.92 -41.52
N THR A 63 -42.99 51.10 -41.19
CA THR A 63 -42.20 51.33 -39.97
C THR A 63 -43.02 51.10 -38.70
N ASP A 64 -44.29 51.53 -38.66
CA ASP A 64 -45.21 51.28 -37.53
C ASP A 64 -45.47 49.78 -37.33
N LEU A 65 -45.71 49.03 -38.41
CA LEU A 65 -45.88 47.58 -38.36
C LEU A 65 -44.62 46.88 -37.83
N GLU A 66 -43.44 47.32 -38.28
CA GLU A 66 -42.17 46.78 -37.82
C GLU A 66 -41.93 47.09 -36.33
N ALA A 67 -42.25 48.30 -35.88
CA ALA A 67 -42.15 48.68 -34.47
C ALA A 67 -43.06 47.85 -33.56
N LYS A 68 -44.33 47.62 -33.95
CA LYS A 68 -45.27 46.76 -33.21
C LYS A 68 -44.80 45.32 -33.11
N SER A 69 -44.29 44.79 -34.22
CA SER A 69 -43.78 43.42 -34.27
C SER A 69 -42.53 43.27 -33.41
N ASN A 70 -41.60 44.22 -33.49
CA ASN A 70 -40.39 44.24 -32.67
C ASN A 70 -40.71 44.41 -31.18
N ASP A 71 -41.69 45.25 -30.81
CA ASP A 71 -42.12 45.35 -29.41
C ASP A 71 -42.68 44.02 -28.89
N ARG A 72 -43.57 43.36 -29.64
CA ARG A 72 -44.09 42.03 -29.26
C ARG A 72 -42.98 40.96 -29.17
N TRP A 73 -41.92 41.11 -29.94
CA TRP A 73 -40.82 40.14 -29.98
C TRP A 73 -39.77 40.41 -28.88
N GLU A 74 -39.23 41.61 -28.84
CA GLU A 74 -38.00 41.99 -28.12
C GLU A 74 -38.23 42.78 -26.83
N ASN A 75 -39.47 43.18 -26.51
CA ASN A 75 -39.72 43.97 -25.31
C ASN A 75 -39.17 43.24 -24.05
N PRO A 76 -38.30 43.89 -23.25
CA PRO A 76 -37.64 43.25 -22.11
C PRO A 76 -38.57 42.75 -21.01
N GLU A 77 -39.79 43.29 -20.91
CA GLU A 77 -40.76 42.96 -19.86
C GLU A 77 -41.88 42.06 -20.38
N THR A 78 -42.32 42.27 -21.63
CA THR A 78 -43.55 41.64 -22.17
C THR A 78 -43.33 40.84 -23.46
N GLY A 79 -42.14 40.92 -24.06
CA GLY A 79 -41.83 40.33 -25.36
C GLY A 79 -41.81 38.79 -25.34
N ALA A 80 -42.00 38.18 -26.51
CA ALA A 80 -41.96 36.74 -26.67
C ALA A 80 -40.58 36.13 -26.31
N LEU A 81 -39.48 36.87 -26.53
CA LEU A 81 -38.13 36.42 -26.17
C LEU A 81 -37.96 36.15 -24.67
N VAL A 82 -38.73 36.83 -23.81
CA VAL A 82 -38.67 36.67 -22.34
C VAL A 82 -39.81 35.82 -21.80
N THR A 83 -41.01 35.93 -22.37
CA THR A 83 -42.20 35.24 -21.84
C THR A 83 -42.39 33.83 -22.38
N ARG A 84 -41.86 33.52 -23.57
CA ARG A 84 -42.12 32.24 -24.28
C ARG A 84 -40.83 31.41 -24.41
N GLN A 85 -40.13 31.19 -23.30
CA GLN A 85 -38.89 30.39 -23.25
C GLN A 85 -39.15 28.90 -22.99
N GLY A 86 -38.17 28.06 -23.36
CA GLY A 86 -38.22 26.61 -23.18
C GLY A 86 -39.42 25.95 -23.88
N PHE A 87 -40.13 25.05 -23.20
CA PHE A 87 -41.32 24.38 -23.77
C PHE A 87 -42.46 25.35 -24.09
N ASN A 88 -42.51 26.52 -23.43
CA ASN A 88 -43.50 27.56 -23.72
C ASN A 88 -43.22 28.29 -25.04
N SER A 89 -42.12 28.00 -25.73
CA SER A 89 -41.84 28.52 -27.08
C SER A 89 -42.65 27.83 -28.18
N THR A 90 -43.24 26.67 -27.89
CA THR A 90 -44.04 25.90 -28.85
C THR A 90 -45.21 26.72 -29.38
N GLY A 91 -45.34 26.80 -30.70
CA GLY A 91 -46.41 27.53 -31.39
C GLY A 91 -46.21 29.05 -31.47
N VAL A 92 -45.11 29.60 -30.94
CA VAL A 92 -44.83 31.04 -30.98
C VAL A 92 -44.79 31.57 -32.41
N GLY A 93 -44.25 30.80 -33.36
CA GLY A 93 -44.23 31.23 -34.76
C GLY A 93 -45.62 31.49 -35.34
N LEU A 94 -46.56 30.58 -35.07
CA LEU A 94 -47.95 30.70 -35.54
C LEU A 94 -48.69 31.83 -34.83
N ASP A 95 -48.49 31.98 -33.53
CA ASP A 95 -49.14 33.04 -32.75
C ASP A 95 -48.68 34.43 -33.19
N MET A 96 -47.37 34.62 -33.38
CA MET A 96 -46.80 35.90 -33.80
C MET A 96 -47.19 36.24 -35.24
N ASP A 97 -47.17 35.27 -36.16
CA ASP A 97 -47.57 35.49 -37.55
C ASP A 97 -49.04 35.89 -37.67
N LYS A 98 -49.91 35.33 -36.82
CA LYS A 98 -51.32 35.71 -36.74
C LYS A 98 -51.51 37.15 -36.28
N LEU A 99 -50.75 37.60 -35.27
CA LEU A 99 -50.79 38.98 -34.78
C LEU A 99 -50.25 39.97 -35.83
N ASP A 100 -49.12 39.64 -36.46
CA ASP A 100 -48.53 40.46 -37.52
C ASP A 100 -49.46 40.59 -38.74
N SER A 101 -50.17 39.51 -39.11
CA SER A 101 -51.17 39.51 -40.19
C SER A 101 -52.39 40.37 -39.85
N SER A 102 -52.84 40.34 -38.60
CA SER A 102 -53.95 41.20 -38.13
C SER A 102 -53.59 42.68 -38.24
N ASP A 103 -52.39 43.08 -37.82
CA ASP A 103 -51.95 44.47 -37.91
C ASP A 103 -51.81 44.92 -39.38
N TYR A 104 -51.33 44.03 -40.25
CA TYR A 104 -51.26 44.27 -41.69
C TYR A 104 -52.63 44.56 -42.30
N ASP A 105 -53.64 43.75 -41.99
CA ASP A 105 -55.00 43.96 -42.50
C ASP A 105 -55.59 45.31 -42.07
N GLU A 106 -55.22 45.80 -40.90
CA GLU A 106 -55.60 47.14 -40.42
C GLU A 106 -54.81 48.26 -41.09
N ALA A 107 -53.50 48.11 -41.24
CA ALA A 107 -52.63 49.10 -41.88
C ALA A 107 -52.96 49.26 -43.36
N ARG A 108 -53.20 48.14 -44.06
CA ARG A 108 -53.53 48.09 -45.49
C ARG A 108 -54.74 48.94 -45.87
N LYS A 109 -55.74 49.05 -44.98
CA LYS A 109 -56.94 49.90 -45.17
C LYS A 109 -56.62 51.40 -45.26
N LYS A 110 -55.46 51.83 -44.76
CA LYS A 110 -55.04 53.23 -44.67
C LYS A 110 -53.98 53.60 -45.73
N VAL A 111 -53.51 52.63 -46.51
CA VAL A 111 -52.49 52.82 -47.56
C VAL A 111 -53.14 53.31 -48.86
N PRO A 112 -52.57 54.31 -49.55
CA PRO A 112 -53.07 54.76 -50.84
C PRO A 112 -53.11 53.64 -51.89
N GLU A 113 -54.16 53.61 -52.71
CA GLU A 113 -54.40 52.56 -53.70
C GLU A 113 -53.25 52.41 -54.72
N SER A 114 -52.58 53.52 -55.06
CA SER A 114 -51.41 53.58 -55.93
C SER A 114 -50.15 52.90 -55.35
N GLN A 115 -50.09 52.67 -54.04
CA GLN A 115 -48.94 52.11 -53.32
C GLN A 115 -49.18 50.71 -52.76
N LEU A 116 -50.40 50.16 -52.87
CA LEU A 116 -50.76 48.86 -52.29
C LEU A 116 -49.84 47.72 -52.74
N GLN A 117 -49.49 47.66 -54.03
CA GLN A 117 -48.62 46.59 -54.54
C GLN A 117 -47.20 46.66 -53.95
N TYR A 118 -46.67 47.86 -53.76
CA TYR A 118 -45.36 48.08 -53.12
C TYR A 118 -45.43 47.73 -51.63
N PHE A 119 -46.48 48.18 -50.93
CA PHE A 119 -46.71 47.88 -49.53
C PHE A 119 -46.84 46.36 -49.27
N ASP A 120 -47.70 45.68 -50.03
CA ASP A 120 -47.94 44.24 -49.91
C ASP A 120 -46.64 43.45 -50.15
N ALA A 121 -45.83 43.84 -51.15
CA ALA A 121 -44.55 43.20 -51.43
C ALA A 121 -43.51 43.41 -50.30
N GLN A 122 -43.39 44.64 -49.78
CA GLN A 122 -42.46 44.95 -48.69
C GLN A 122 -42.86 44.24 -47.39
N TRP A 123 -44.16 44.25 -47.05
CA TRP A 123 -44.65 43.56 -45.88
C TRP A 123 -44.43 42.06 -45.98
N LYS A 124 -44.72 41.44 -47.13
CA LYS A 124 -44.50 40.00 -47.34
C LYS A 124 -43.03 39.62 -47.19
N ALA A 125 -42.12 40.44 -47.73
CA ALA A 125 -40.68 40.22 -47.57
C ALA A 125 -40.24 40.29 -46.09
N ALA A 126 -40.80 41.23 -45.33
CA ALA A 126 -40.53 41.35 -43.89
C ALA A 126 -41.16 40.19 -43.08
N GLN A 127 -42.37 39.75 -43.43
CA GLN A 127 -43.05 38.60 -42.82
C GLN A 127 -42.22 37.33 -42.94
N VAL A 128 -41.66 37.05 -44.13
CA VAL A 128 -40.80 35.86 -44.34
C VAL A 128 -39.57 35.89 -43.42
N ARG A 129 -38.94 37.07 -43.25
CA ARG A 129 -37.80 37.22 -42.32
C ARG A 129 -38.22 36.94 -40.88
N ARG A 130 -39.31 37.54 -40.41
CA ARG A 130 -39.81 37.35 -39.03
C ARG A 130 -40.25 35.92 -38.76
N MET A 131 -40.97 35.28 -39.69
CA MET A 131 -41.38 33.89 -39.54
C MET A 131 -40.17 32.96 -39.41
N SER A 132 -39.11 33.22 -40.18
CA SER A 132 -37.84 32.49 -40.02
C SER A 132 -37.24 32.70 -38.63
N THR A 133 -37.21 33.95 -38.14
CA THR A 133 -36.74 34.27 -36.77
C THR A 133 -37.55 33.53 -35.71
N TYR A 134 -38.88 33.61 -35.75
CA TYR A 134 -39.75 32.95 -34.76
C TYR A 134 -39.59 31.44 -34.78
N SER A 135 -39.57 30.83 -35.98
CA SER A 135 -39.38 29.39 -36.14
C SER A 135 -38.01 28.92 -35.65
N SER A 136 -36.97 29.74 -35.87
CA SER A 136 -35.62 29.44 -35.37
C SER A 136 -35.55 29.51 -33.84
N PHE A 137 -36.20 30.51 -33.23
CA PHE A 137 -36.31 30.65 -31.79
C PHE A 137 -37.05 29.48 -31.16
N GLU A 138 -38.22 29.12 -31.69
CA GLU A 138 -39.02 27.99 -31.20
C GLU A 138 -38.22 26.69 -31.20
N ARG A 139 -37.56 26.36 -32.33
CA ARG A 139 -36.70 25.18 -32.42
C ARG A 139 -35.55 25.24 -31.42
N SER A 140 -34.87 26.38 -31.31
CA SER A 140 -33.74 26.54 -30.39
C SER A 140 -34.16 26.39 -28.92
N GLN A 141 -35.26 27.03 -28.53
CA GLN A 141 -35.78 27.01 -27.17
C GLN A 141 -36.29 25.62 -26.77
N THR A 142 -36.99 24.95 -27.68
CA THR A 142 -37.47 23.59 -27.45
C THR A 142 -36.31 22.61 -27.35
N ALA A 143 -35.32 22.70 -28.24
CA ALA A 143 -34.12 21.85 -28.19
C ALA A 143 -33.34 22.06 -26.88
N GLN A 144 -33.13 23.31 -26.46
CA GLN A 144 -32.47 23.64 -25.19
C GLN A 144 -33.25 23.11 -23.98
N ALA A 145 -34.58 23.23 -23.96
CA ALA A 145 -35.40 22.70 -22.88
C ALA A 145 -35.37 21.17 -22.81
N GLN A 146 -35.43 20.49 -23.96
CA GLN A 146 -35.32 19.04 -24.04
C GLN A 146 -33.95 18.54 -23.54
N GLN A 147 -32.86 19.19 -23.96
CA GLN A 147 -31.51 18.87 -23.45
C GLN A 147 -31.43 19.11 -21.94
N GLY A 148 -31.91 20.25 -21.44
CA GLY A 148 -31.90 20.56 -20.01
C GLY A 148 -32.71 19.56 -19.18
N GLN A 149 -33.82 19.05 -19.73
CA GLN A 149 -34.60 17.99 -19.07
C GLN A 149 -33.83 16.66 -19.02
N LEU A 150 -33.15 16.28 -20.10
CA LEU A 150 -32.28 15.10 -20.08
C LEU A 150 -31.16 15.28 -19.06
N ASP A 151 -30.45 16.40 -19.08
CA ASP A 151 -29.33 16.69 -18.19
C ASP A 151 -29.76 16.63 -16.72
N ALA A 152 -30.92 17.21 -16.39
CA ALA A 152 -31.50 17.12 -15.05
C ALA A 152 -31.87 15.67 -14.67
N THR A 153 -32.42 14.90 -15.61
CA THR A 153 -32.77 13.49 -15.41
C THR A 153 -31.51 12.63 -15.16
N VAL A 154 -30.48 12.80 -15.99
CA VAL A 154 -29.19 12.13 -15.87
C VAL A 154 -28.54 12.48 -14.54
N LYS A 155 -28.47 13.78 -14.21
CA LYS A 155 -27.91 14.25 -12.94
C LYS A 155 -28.65 13.66 -11.74
N SER A 156 -29.97 13.74 -11.72
CA SER A 156 -30.77 13.18 -10.61
C SER A 156 -30.58 11.66 -10.50
N SER A 157 -30.52 10.95 -11.63
CA SER A 157 -30.24 9.52 -11.64
C SER A 157 -28.84 9.18 -11.10
N VAL A 158 -27.82 9.95 -11.48
CA VAL A 158 -26.45 9.80 -10.96
C VAL A 158 -26.44 9.97 -9.44
N GLU A 159 -27.13 10.98 -8.90
CA GLU A 159 -27.27 11.22 -7.46
C GLU A 159 -28.04 10.10 -6.74
N GLN A 160 -29.08 9.55 -7.37
CA GLN A 160 -29.84 8.42 -6.83
C GLN A 160 -28.98 7.15 -6.80
N GLU A 161 -28.22 6.85 -7.86
CA GLU A 161 -27.33 5.69 -7.91
C GLU A 161 -26.19 5.83 -6.90
N SER A 162 -25.63 7.03 -6.75
CA SER A 162 -24.56 7.28 -5.77
C SER A 162 -25.05 7.15 -4.32
N SER A 163 -26.32 7.45 -4.07
CA SER A 163 -26.96 7.23 -2.76
C SER A 163 -27.19 5.74 -2.47
N ALA A 164 -27.38 4.92 -3.51
CA ALA A 164 -27.49 3.45 -3.42
C ALA A 164 -26.11 2.76 -3.41
N PHE A 165 -25.16 3.30 -2.63
CA PHE A 165 -23.77 2.83 -2.64
C PHE A 165 -23.55 1.43 -2.09
N ASP A 166 -24.43 0.96 -1.20
CA ASP A 166 -24.41 -0.37 -0.59
C ASP A 166 -25.35 -1.37 -1.28
N ASN A 167 -26.28 -0.89 -2.12
CA ASN A 167 -27.31 -1.70 -2.76
C ASN A 167 -27.08 -1.80 -4.28
N PRO A 168 -26.37 -2.85 -4.77
CA PRO A 168 -26.05 -2.98 -6.18
C PRO A 168 -27.29 -3.23 -7.06
N GLN A 169 -28.37 -3.79 -6.52
CA GLN A 169 -29.62 -4.01 -7.26
C GLN A 169 -30.35 -2.69 -7.54
N ALA A 170 -30.47 -1.83 -6.52
CA ALA A 170 -31.04 -0.50 -6.69
C ALA A 170 -30.21 0.35 -7.67
N ALA A 171 -28.88 0.32 -7.53
CA ALA A 171 -27.97 0.99 -8.47
C ALA A 171 -28.18 0.51 -9.92
N ALA A 172 -28.32 -0.81 -10.13
CA ALA A 172 -28.54 -1.37 -11.47
C ALA A 172 -29.89 -0.97 -12.07
N LEU A 173 -30.96 -0.88 -11.27
CA LEU A 173 -32.27 -0.41 -11.71
C LEU A 173 -32.22 1.06 -12.17
N ILE A 174 -31.58 1.93 -11.37
CA ILE A 174 -31.42 3.35 -11.66
C ILE A 174 -30.60 3.54 -12.95
N ARG A 175 -29.51 2.79 -13.08
CA ARG A 175 -28.68 2.77 -14.29
C ARG A 175 -29.47 2.36 -15.52
N GLY A 176 -30.28 1.30 -15.42
CA GLY A 176 -31.15 0.85 -16.51
C GLY A 176 -32.14 1.93 -16.96
N ALA A 177 -32.77 2.62 -16.01
CA ALA A 177 -33.67 3.74 -16.32
C ALA A 177 -32.93 4.91 -16.99
N ARG A 178 -31.74 5.28 -16.50
CA ARG A 178 -30.91 6.33 -17.10
C ARG A 178 -30.51 6.01 -18.52
N LYS A 179 -30.03 4.78 -18.75
CA LYS A 179 -29.66 4.29 -20.09
C LYS A 179 -30.84 4.43 -21.04
N HIS A 180 -32.04 4.00 -20.62
CA HIS A 180 -33.23 4.12 -21.45
C HIS A 180 -33.58 5.58 -21.79
N SER A 181 -33.46 6.51 -20.82
CA SER A 181 -33.70 7.94 -21.07
C SER A 181 -32.70 8.54 -22.07
N ILE A 182 -31.42 8.20 -21.95
CA ILE A 182 -30.37 8.66 -22.89
C ILE A 182 -30.61 8.06 -24.28
N GLU A 183 -30.94 6.77 -24.37
CA GLU A 183 -31.24 6.10 -25.65
C GLU A 183 -32.45 6.73 -26.33
N LEU A 184 -33.55 6.94 -25.60
CA LEU A 184 -34.76 7.56 -26.13
C LEU A 184 -34.45 8.97 -26.65
N TYR A 185 -33.77 9.79 -25.85
CA TYR A 185 -33.39 11.13 -26.27
C TYR A 185 -32.49 11.11 -27.51
N GLY A 186 -31.41 10.32 -27.49
CA GLY A 186 -30.47 10.23 -28.60
C GLY A 186 -31.14 9.76 -29.88
N GLN A 187 -32.04 8.78 -29.80
CA GLN A 187 -32.85 8.34 -30.95
C GLN A 187 -33.74 9.46 -31.50
N THR A 188 -34.39 10.24 -30.63
CA THR A 188 -35.25 11.36 -31.06
C THR A 188 -34.45 12.52 -31.69
N GLN A 189 -33.20 12.72 -31.27
CA GLN A 189 -32.30 13.74 -31.82
C GLN A 189 -31.47 13.25 -33.02
N GLY A 190 -31.60 11.98 -33.40
CA GLY A 190 -30.85 11.39 -34.52
C GLY A 190 -29.37 11.15 -34.23
N TRP A 191 -29.00 10.95 -32.97
CA TRP A 191 -27.64 10.57 -32.58
C TRP A 191 -27.24 9.22 -33.16
N SER A 192 -25.96 9.05 -33.48
CA SER A 192 -25.42 7.75 -33.84
C SER A 192 -25.43 6.79 -32.64
N VAL A 193 -25.35 5.49 -32.91
CA VAL A 193 -25.24 4.47 -31.86
C VAL A 193 -24.00 4.70 -30.99
N ASP A 194 -22.89 5.16 -31.60
CA ASP A 194 -21.65 5.45 -30.88
C ASP A 194 -21.82 6.65 -29.94
N GLN A 195 -22.52 7.71 -30.37
CA GLN A 195 -22.81 8.87 -29.52
C GLN A 195 -23.68 8.50 -28.32
N ILE A 196 -24.72 7.69 -28.55
CA ILE A 196 -25.58 7.18 -27.47
C ILE A 196 -24.76 6.32 -26.50
N THR A 197 -23.93 5.42 -27.02
CA THR A 197 -23.09 4.54 -26.22
C THR A 197 -22.09 5.32 -25.38
N GLN A 198 -21.48 6.36 -25.96
CA GLN A 198 -20.57 7.26 -25.27
C GLN A 198 -21.29 8.03 -24.16
N ALA A 199 -22.45 8.64 -24.43
CA ALA A 199 -23.22 9.38 -23.43
C ALA A 199 -23.66 8.48 -22.26
N VAL A 200 -24.09 7.25 -22.55
CA VAL A 200 -24.41 6.25 -21.51
C VAL A 200 -23.17 5.91 -20.70
N SER A 201 -22.03 5.63 -21.34
CA SER A 201 -20.78 5.29 -20.66
C SER A 201 -20.27 6.43 -19.78
N GLU A 202 -20.34 7.68 -20.25
CA GLU A 202 -19.95 8.87 -19.48
C GLU A 202 -20.81 9.03 -18.23
N ALA A 203 -22.13 8.90 -18.36
CA ALA A 203 -23.05 8.97 -17.23
C ALA A 203 -22.84 7.81 -16.24
N ASP A 204 -22.59 6.60 -16.72
CA ASP A 204 -22.33 5.42 -15.89
C ASP A 204 -21.00 5.54 -15.12
N GLN A 205 -19.95 6.08 -15.74
CA GLN A 205 -18.69 6.36 -15.06
C GLN A 205 -18.85 7.41 -13.96
N GLN A 206 -19.57 8.50 -14.24
CA GLN A 206 -19.85 9.53 -13.24
C GLN A 206 -20.63 8.97 -12.05
N ALA A 207 -21.66 8.16 -12.31
CA ALA A 207 -22.44 7.50 -11.26
C ALA A 207 -21.57 6.55 -10.43
N MET A 208 -20.75 5.72 -11.07
CA MET A 208 -19.87 4.78 -10.38
C MET A 208 -18.82 5.48 -9.52
N ASP A 209 -18.20 6.55 -10.03
CA ASP A 209 -17.21 7.34 -9.29
C ASP A 209 -17.84 7.95 -8.04
N GLN A 210 -19.00 8.59 -8.15
CA GLN A 210 -19.71 9.13 -6.99
C GLN A 210 -20.14 8.04 -6.00
N ARG A 211 -20.65 6.92 -6.49
CA ARG A 211 -21.05 5.77 -5.66
C ARG A 211 -19.86 5.22 -4.86
N ALA A 212 -18.72 5.04 -5.52
CA ALA A 212 -17.49 4.57 -4.89
C ALA A 212 -16.94 5.59 -3.87
N ARG A 213 -16.99 6.90 -4.16
CA ARG A 213 -16.65 7.95 -3.20
C ARG A 213 -17.52 7.90 -1.95
N ASN A 214 -18.85 7.80 -2.13
CA ASN A 214 -19.78 7.72 -1.00
C ASN A 214 -19.48 6.49 -0.14
N TYR A 215 -19.30 5.32 -0.77
CA TYR A 215 -18.91 4.10 -0.08
C TYR A 215 -17.58 4.26 0.67
N ALA A 216 -16.56 4.86 0.06
CA ALA A 216 -15.26 5.06 0.68
C ALA A 216 -15.30 6.05 1.86
N VAL A 217 -16.21 7.04 1.84
CA VAL A 217 -16.42 7.95 2.97
C VAL A 217 -17.11 7.23 4.12
N THR A 218 -18.11 6.40 3.84
CA THR A 218 -18.93 5.72 4.86
C THR A 218 -18.24 4.45 5.41
N ASN A 219 -17.56 3.70 4.54
CA ASN A 219 -16.83 2.48 4.85
C ASN A 219 -15.42 2.49 4.22
N PRO A 220 -14.50 3.33 4.73
CA PRO A 220 -13.17 3.48 4.14
C PRO A 220 -12.34 2.20 4.20
N GLN A 221 -12.48 1.40 5.26
CA GLN A 221 -11.76 0.13 5.38
C GLN A 221 -12.24 -0.90 4.34
N GLY A 222 -13.56 -1.02 4.16
CA GLY A 222 -14.12 -1.89 3.12
C GLY A 222 -13.71 -1.47 1.73
N TRP A 223 -13.62 -0.15 1.46
CA TRP A 223 -13.12 0.32 0.16
C TRP A 223 -11.68 -0.14 -0.07
N LEU A 224 -10.78 0.10 0.89
CA LEU A 224 -9.38 -0.28 0.78
C LEU A 224 -9.18 -1.81 0.71
N ALA A 225 -10.07 -2.59 1.32
CA ALA A 225 -10.11 -4.04 1.22
C ALA A 225 -10.69 -4.56 -0.11
N GLY A 226 -11.30 -3.69 -0.92
CA GLY A 226 -11.97 -4.05 -2.17
C GLY A 226 -13.33 -4.73 -1.97
N ASP A 227 -14.02 -4.42 -0.88
CA ASP A 227 -15.35 -4.95 -0.52
C ASP A 227 -16.49 -4.15 -1.17
N PHE A 228 -16.16 -3.24 -2.10
CA PHE A 228 -17.15 -2.41 -2.77
C PHE A 228 -18.18 -3.28 -3.53
N PRO A 229 -19.47 -3.17 -3.20
CA PRO A 229 -20.48 -4.09 -3.71
C PRO A 229 -20.70 -3.85 -5.19
N THR A 230 -20.26 -4.84 -5.99
CA THR A 230 -20.41 -4.90 -7.44
C THR A 230 -21.04 -6.23 -7.83
N LYS A 231 -21.71 -6.26 -8.98
CA LYS A 231 -22.27 -7.52 -9.50
C LYS A 231 -21.13 -8.37 -10.06
N GLU A 232 -21.11 -9.66 -9.73
CA GLU A 232 -20.20 -10.60 -10.39
C GLU A 232 -20.51 -10.65 -11.90
N SER A 233 -19.45 -10.64 -12.70
CA SER A 233 -19.54 -10.54 -14.16
C SER A 233 -19.66 -11.91 -14.85
N GLY A 234 -19.62 -13.00 -14.08
CA GLY A 234 -19.59 -14.37 -14.61
C GLY A 234 -18.22 -14.77 -15.18
N GLY A 235 -17.17 -14.04 -14.83
CA GLY A 235 -15.80 -14.25 -15.26
C GLY A 235 -14.86 -13.22 -14.61
N MET A 236 -13.58 -13.27 -14.95
CA MET A 236 -12.60 -12.27 -14.49
C MET A 236 -12.47 -11.13 -15.49
N ASP A 237 -12.33 -9.90 -14.98
CA ASP A 237 -12.08 -8.71 -15.80
C ASP A 237 -10.60 -8.62 -16.19
N MET A 238 -10.28 -8.93 -17.44
CA MET A 238 -8.90 -8.88 -17.96
C MET A 238 -8.32 -7.46 -17.94
N ARG A 239 -9.13 -6.40 -18.10
CA ARG A 239 -8.63 -5.02 -17.98
C ARG A 239 -8.17 -4.76 -16.55
N ALA A 240 -8.96 -5.18 -15.56
CA ALA A 240 -8.60 -5.04 -14.15
C ALA A 240 -7.34 -5.84 -13.81
N ILE A 241 -7.20 -7.08 -14.29
CA ILE A 241 -5.96 -7.86 -14.12
C ILE A 241 -4.76 -7.11 -14.69
N GLY A 242 -4.84 -6.68 -15.96
CA GLY A 242 -3.72 -5.97 -16.60
C GLY A 242 -3.32 -4.69 -15.85
N ILE A 243 -4.29 -3.94 -15.32
CA ILE A 243 -4.03 -2.76 -14.49
C ILE A 243 -3.30 -3.14 -13.19
N VAL A 244 -3.77 -4.17 -12.49
CA VAL A 244 -3.18 -4.59 -11.21
C VAL A 244 -1.77 -5.15 -11.39
N GLU A 245 -1.52 -5.85 -12.49
CA GLU A 245 -0.25 -6.53 -12.77
C GLU A 245 0.84 -5.59 -13.31
N SER A 246 0.47 -4.63 -14.17
CA SER A 246 1.46 -3.82 -14.91
C SER A 246 1.04 -2.36 -15.14
N GLY A 247 -0.05 -1.92 -14.52
CA GLY A 247 -0.67 -0.63 -14.84
C GLY A 247 -1.30 -0.61 -16.24
N GLY A 248 -1.54 -1.78 -16.85
CA GLY A 248 -2.11 -1.93 -18.18
C GLY A 248 -1.09 -1.87 -19.32
N ASN A 249 0.21 -1.85 -19.02
CA ASN A 249 1.26 -1.73 -20.03
C ASN A 249 1.93 -3.08 -20.31
N HIS A 250 2.23 -3.36 -21.57
CA HIS A 250 3.00 -4.57 -21.93
C HIS A 250 4.50 -4.32 -21.96
N PHE A 251 4.89 -3.12 -22.39
CA PHE A 251 6.28 -2.69 -22.52
C PHE A 251 6.60 -1.57 -21.52
N SER A 252 7.85 -1.54 -21.07
CA SER A 252 8.39 -0.43 -20.29
C SER A 252 8.60 0.79 -21.18
N ALA A 253 8.94 1.93 -20.58
CA ALA A 253 9.30 3.14 -21.31
C ALA A 253 10.47 2.93 -22.30
N ASP A 254 11.34 1.97 -22.02
CA ASP A 254 12.51 1.62 -22.83
C ASP A 254 12.18 0.63 -23.97
N GLY A 255 10.92 0.23 -24.12
CA GLY A 255 10.46 -0.72 -25.15
C GLY A 255 10.70 -2.20 -24.83
N ASN A 256 11.26 -2.52 -23.66
CA ASN A 256 11.42 -3.90 -23.20
C ASN A 256 10.11 -4.43 -22.59
N VAL A 257 9.84 -5.72 -22.73
CA VAL A 257 8.69 -6.36 -22.05
C VAL A 257 8.79 -6.14 -20.55
N ILE A 258 7.70 -5.71 -19.91
CA ILE A 258 7.67 -5.52 -18.46
C ILE A 258 7.88 -6.87 -17.77
N GLN A 259 8.80 -6.90 -16.80
CA GLN A 259 9.12 -8.10 -16.05
C GLN A 259 8.89 -7.91 -14.56
N GLY A 260 8.32 -8.93 -13.93
CA GLY A 260 8.10 -8.99 -12.50
C GLY A 260 9.38 -9.30 -11.70
N PRO A 261 9.24 -9.49 -10.37
CA PRO A 261 10.34 -9.89 -9.50
C PRO A 261 10.89 -11.27 -9.90
N VAL A 262 12.17 -11.49 -9.59
CA VAL A 262 12.84 -12.78 -9.82
C VAL A 262 12.26 -13.81 -8.84
N THR A 263 11.73 -14.89 -9.38
CA THR A 263 11.24 -16.04 -8.59
C THR A 263 12.41 -16.92 -8.13
N LYS A 264 12.15 -17.88 -7.23
CA LYS A 264 13.17 -18.83 -6.74
C LYS A 264 13.79 -19.70 -7.85
N SER A 265 13.08 -19.91 -8.95
CA SER A 265 13.59 -20.64 -10.13
C SER A 265 14.48 -19.78 -11.03
N GLY A 266 14.58 -18.47 -10.77
CA GLY A 266 15.31 -17.51 -11.59
C GLY A 266 14.47 -16.85 -12.68
N ASP A 267 13.23 -17.31 -12.88
CA ASP A 267 12.31 -16.76 -13.88
C ASP A 267 11.61 -15.50 -13.40
N ARG A 268 11.14 -14.69 -14.36
CA ARG A 268 10.34 -13.49 -14.11
C ARG A 268 9.05 -13.57 -14.90
N ALA A 269 7.95 -13.20 -14.27
CA ALA A 269 6.68 -12.97 -14.93
C ALA A 269 6.83 -11.87 -16.02
N GLN A 270 6.10 -11.98 -17.12
CA GLN A 270 6.30 -11.14 -18.31
C GLN A 270 5.02 -10.44 -18.78
N GLY A 271 5.17 -9.27 -19.38
CA GLY A 271 4.13 -8.56 -20.13
C GLY A 271 3.01 -7.97 -19.27
N GLN A 272 1.95 -7.52 -19.94
CA GLN A 272 0.83 -6.82 -19.31
C GLN A 272 0.15 -7.63 -18.19
N TYR A 273 0.10 -8.95 -18.37
CA TYR A 273 -0.60 -9.88 -17.48
C TYR A 273 0.34 -10.62 -16.54
N GLN A 274 1.65 -10.35 -16.60
CA GLN A 274 2.64 -11.01 -15.75
C GLN A 274 2.53 -12.55 -15.81
N LEU A 275 2.49 -13.11 -17.03
CA LEU A 275 2.50 -14.56 -17.20
C LEU A 275 3.91 -15.10 -16.93
N MET A 276 3.99 -16.23 -16.21
CA MET A 276 5.25 -16.95 -16.06
C MET A 276 5.66 -17.57 -17.41
N PRO A 277 6.95 -17.55 -17.79
CA PRO A 277 7.40 -18.06 -19.08
C PRO A 277 7.03 -19.53 -19.34
N GLU A 278 7.09 -20.37 -18.31
CA GLU A 278 6.70 -21.79 -18.41
C GLU A 278 5.21 -21.95 -18.69
N THR A 279 4.36 -21.22 -17.95
CA THR A 279 2.91 -21.18 -18.18
C THR A 279 2.56 -20.65 -19.57
N GLY A 280 3.26 -19.59 -20.03
CA GLY A 280 3.10 -19.05 -21.37
C GLY A 280 3.44 -20.07 -22.46
N LYS A 281 4.54 -20.80 -22.31
CA LYS A 281 4.94 -21.89 -23.22
C LYS A 281 3.92 -23.03 -23.25
N GLU A 282 3.42 -23.45 -22.09
CA GLU A 282 2.41 -24.51 -22.01
C GLU A 282 1.12 -24.11 -22.75
N LEU A 283 0.60 -22.91 -22.49
CA LEU A 283 -0.63 -22.41 -23.11
C LEU A 283 -0.46 -22.16 -24.62
N ALA A 284 0.70 -21.64 -25.05
CA ALA A 284 1.02 -21.46 -26.45
C ALA A 284 1.08 -22.81 -27.19
N ALA A 285 1.71 -23.81 -26.58
CA ALA A 285 1.76 -25.17 -27.11
C ALA A 285 0.36 -25.80 -27.25
N LYS A 286 -0.55 -25.60 -26.28
CA LYS A 286 -1.96 -26.02 -26.38
C LYS A 286 -2.68 -25.41 -27.59
N ARG A 287 -2.29 -24.20 -28.00
CA ARG A 287 -2.79 -23.52 -29.20
C ARG A 287 -2.05 -23.88 -30.50
N GLY A 288 -0.97 -24.66 -30.42
CA GLY A 288 -0.13 -24.99 -31.57
C GLY A 288 0.74 -23.83 -32.07
N VAL A 289 1.04 -22.86 -31.20
CA VAL A 289 1.91 -21.70 -31.52
C VAL A 289 3.11 -21.64 -30.58
N GLU A 290 4.20 -21.00 -31.01
CA GLU A 290 5.36 -20.75 -30.15
C GLU A 290 5.09 -19.54 -29.25
N TYR A 291 5.52 -19.61 -27.98
CA TYR A 291 5.36 -18.51 -27.04
C TYR A 291 6.29 -17.33 -27.37
N ASN A 292 5.70 -16.17 -27.64
CA ASN A 292 6.37 -14.92 -27.92
C ASN A 292 5.95 -13.83 -26.91
N PRO A 293 6.76 -13.53 -25.88
CA PRO A 293 6.42 -12.50 -24.90
C PRO A 293 6.44 -11.08 -25.48
N ASN A 294 6.99 -10.86 -26.67
CA ASN A 294 6.97 -9.55 -27.34
C ASN A 294 5.70 -9.32 -28.17
N ASP A 295 4.80 -10.30 -28.27
CA ASP A 295 3.50 -10.17 -28.94
C ASP A 295 2.41 -9.92 -27.89
N PRO A 296 1.93 -8.67 -27.72
CA PRO A 296 0.92 -8.34 -26.72
C PRO A 296 -0.43 -9.03 -26.99
N GLU A 297 -0.78 -9.26 -28.26
CA GLU A 297 -2.04 -9.89 -28.63
C GLU A 297 -2.02 -11.37 -28.27
N GLN A 298 -0.94 -12.08 -28.61
CA GLN A 298 -0.75 -13.46 -28.18
C GLN A 298 -0.75 -13.52 -26.64
N HIS A 299 -0.02 -12.64 -25.97
CA HIS A 299 0.07 -12.62 -24.51
C HIS A 299 -1.30 -12.42 -23.85
N ALA A 300 -2.14 -11.53 -24.38
CA ALA A 300 -3.49 -11.31 -23.90
C ALA A 300 -4.40 -12.54 -24.11
N GLN A 301 -4.27 -13.22 -25.25
CA GLN A 301 -5.02 -14.45 -25.53
C GLN A 301 -4.63 -15.58 -24.57
N LEU A 302 -3.34 -15.80 -24.34
CA LEU A 302 -2.86 -16.82 -23.41
C LEU A 302 -3.28 -16.51 -21.97
N ALA A 303 -3.23 -15.24 -21.56
CA ALA A 303 -3.68 -14.83 -20.23
C ALA A 303 -5.18 -15.09 -20.06
N LYS A 304 -5.99 -14.80 -21.08
CA LYS A 304 -7.43 -15.09 -21.08
C LYS A 304 -7.72 -16.58 -20.96
N ASP A 305 -6.95 -17.44 -21.65
CA ASP A 305 -7.09 -18.89 -21.53
C ASP A 305 -6.77 -19.37 -20.13
N TYR A 306 -5.64 -18.92 -19.57
CA TYR A 306 -5.21 -19.30 -18.23
C TYR A 306 -6.28 -18.94 -17.19
N VAL A 307 -6.77 -17.70 -17.25
CA VAL A 307 -7.83 -17.20 -16.38
C VAL A 307 -9.13 -17.97 -16.60
N GLY A 308 -9.45 -18.33 -17.85
CA GLY A 308 -10.61 -19.16 -18.18
C GLY A 308 -10.52 -20.58 -17.63
N GLU A 309 -9.34 -21.22 -17.66
CA GLU A 309 -9.08 -22.52 -17.04
C GLU A 309 -9.28 -22.44 -15.52
N LEU A 310 -8.70 -21.43 -14.88
CA LEU A 310 -8.87 -21.19 -13.44
C LEU A 310 -10.34 -20.93 -13.08
N TYR A 311 -11.04 -20.09 -13.84
CA TYR A 311 -12.45 -19.80 -13.59
C TYR A 311 -13.34 -21.02 -13.81
N SER A 312 -13.02 -21.87 -14.80
CA SER A 312 -13.75 -23.14 -15.01
C SER A 312 -13.58 -24.11 -13.83
N LYS A 313 -12.40 -24.10 -13.19
CA LYS A 313 -12.12 -24.91 -12.00
C LYS A 313 -12.81 -24.36 -10.75
N TYR A 314 -12.73 -23.05 -10.53
CA TYR A 314 -13.17 -22.43 -9.28
C TYR A 314 -14.59 -21.87 -9.33
N GLY A 315 -15.09 -21.41 -10.46
CA GLY A 315 -16.44 -20.83 -10.58
C GLY A 315 -16.67 -19.62 -9.66
N SER A 316 -15.62 -18.96 -9.21
CA SER A 316 -15.66 -17.83 -8.27
C SER A 316 -14.54 -16.86 -8.62
N GLU A 317 -14.86 -15.57 -8.76
CA GLU A 317 -13.87 -14.54 -9.07
C GLU A 317 -12.79 -14.47 -7.97
N THR A 318 -13.19 -14.50 -6.70
CA THR A 318 -12.27 -14.43 -5.55
C THR A 318 -11.26 -15.58 -5.55
N LEU A 319 -11.72 -16.82 -5.73
CA LEU A 319 -10.83 -17.98 -5.76
C LEU A 319 -9.96 -18.00 -7.03
N THR A 320 -10.52 -17.58 -8.16
CA THR A 320 -9.79 -17.49 -9.43
C THR A 320 -8.68 -16.46 -9.35
N GLY A 321 -8.96 -15.27 -8.82
CA GLY A 321 -7.96 -14.23 -8.59
C GLY A 321 -6.90 -14.63 -7.57
N ALA A 322 -7.30 -15.30 -6.48
CA ALA A 322 -6.36 -15.85 -5.51
C ALA A 322 -5.45 -16.90 -6.15
N ALA A 323 -5.99 -17.78 -6.98
CA ALA A 323 -5.22 -18.81 -7.68
C ALA A 323 -4.31 -18.23 -8.77
N TYR A 324 -4.76 -17.16 -9.42
CA TYR A 324 -3.97 -16.43 -10.40
C TYR A 324 -2.71 -15.83 -9.77
N ASN A 325 -2.86 -15.15 -8.62
CA ASN A 325 -1.74 -14.48 -7.95
C ASN A 325 -0.90 -15.41 -7.05
N TRP A 326 -1.53 -16.29 -6.26
CA TRP A 326 -0.84 -17.14 -5.28
C TRP A 326 -0.57 -18.57 -5.77
N GLY A 327 -1.14 -18.95 -6.91
CA GLY A 327 -1.04 -20.28 -7.48
C GLY A 327 -2.18 -21.22 -7.03
N GLN A 328 -2.74 -21.95 -8.00
CA GLN A 328 -3.87 -22.85 -7.79
C GLN A 328 -3.65 -23.90 -6.67
N GLY A 329 -2.46 -24.49 -6.58
CA GLY A 329 -2.18 -25.55 -5.61
C GLY A 329 -2.19 -25.05 -4.16
N ASN A 330 -1.88 -23.77 -3.94
CA ASN A 330 -1.93 -23.16 -2.61
C ASN A 330 -3.37 -22.86 -2.20
N VAL A 331 -4.18 -22.37 -3.14
CA VAL A 331 -5.62 -22.15 -2.94
C VAL A 331 -6.33 -23.47 -2.63
N ASP A 332 -6.02 -24.55 -3.37
CA ASP A 332 -6.60 -25.87 -3.12
C ASP A 332 -6.26 -26.40 -1.72
N LYS A 333 -5.00 -26.24 -1.28
CA LYS A 333 -4.58 -26.60 0.09
C LYS A 333 -5.30 -25.78 1.15
N LEU A 334 -5.52 -24.49 0.91
CA LEU A 334 -6.23 -23.62 1.84
C LEU A 334 -7.70 -24.05 1.94
N ILE A 335 -8.37 -24.27 0.81
CA ILE A 335 -9.75 -24.80 0.77
C ILE A 335 -9.85 -26.11 1.55
N ALA A 336 -8.91 -27.04 1.34
CA ALA A 336 -8.89 -28.30 2.08
C ALA A 336 -8.67 -28.14 3.59
N LYS A 337 -8.00 -27.06 4.02
CA LYS A 337 -7.68 -26.79 5.42
C LYS A 337 -8.81 -26.08 6.18
N ILE A 338 -9.44 -25.07 5.57
CA ILE A 338 -10.40 -24.19 6.27
C ILE A 338 -11.84 -24.28 5.74
N GLY A 339 -12.06 -25.00 4.63
CA GLY A 339 -13.36 -25.12 3.98
C GLY A 339 -13.47 -24.30 2.69
N ASP A 340 -14.44 -24.69 1.86
CA ASP A 340 -14.75 -24.05 0.57
C ASP A 340 -15.79 -22.94 0.72
N PRO A 341 -15.44 -21.66 0.44
CA PRO A 341 -16.36 -20.55 0.59
C PRO A 341 -17.57 -20.63 -0.37
N ARG A 342 -17.46 -21.37 -1.47
CA ARG A 342 -18.55 -21.55 -2.45
C ARG A 342 -19.66 -22.44 -1.91
N LYS A 343 -19.33 -23.32 -0.98
CA LYS A 343 -20.26 -24.26 -0.34
C LYS A 343 -20.84 -23.71 0.96
N GLY A 344 -20.41 -22.52 1.37
CA GLY A 344 -20.77 -21.94 2.67
C GLY A 344 -20.09 -22.61 3.87
N GLU A 345 -19.06 -23.44 3.65
CA GLU A 345 -18.28 -24.08 4.72
C GLU A 345 -17.48 -23.04 5.52
N VAL A 346 -17.08 -21.95 4.85
CA VAL A 346 -16.44 -20.77 5.41
C VAL A 346 -17.01 -19.52 4.73
N SER A 347 -17.03 -18.37 5.40
CA SER A 347 -17.42 -17.12 4.74
C SER A 347 -16.33 -16.66 3.76
N GLN A 348 -16.71 -15.93 2.71
CA GLN A 348 -15.72 -15.33 1.79
C GLN A 348 -14.74 -14.42 2.55
N ALA A 349 -15.21 -13.62 3.49
CA ALA A 349 -14.37 -12.73 4.29
C ALA A 349 -13.35 -13.50 5.13
N GLU A 350 -13.76 -14.60 5.77
CA GLU A 350 -12.85 -15.44 6.57
C GLU A 350 -11.86 -16.21 5.67
N PHE A 351 -12.29 -16.66 4.48
CA PHE A 351 -11.38 -17.23 3.50
C PHE A 351 -10.31 -16.23 3.06
N ILE A 352 -10.72 -15.00 2.69
CA ILE A 352 -9.80 -13.93 2.28
C ILE A 352 -8.81 -13.62 3.40
N LYS A 353 -9.26 -13.53 4.65
CA LYS A 353 -8.40 -13.25 5.82
C LYS A 353 -7.25 -14.25 6.00
N ASN A 354 -7.45 -15.50 5.59
CA ASN A 354 -6.43 -16.55 5.66
C ASN A 354 -5.49 -16.58 4.43
N LEU A 355 -5.72 -15.74 3.42
CA LEU A 355 -4.80 -15.57 2.29
C LEU A 355 -3.56 -14.74 2.69
N PRO A 356 -2.41 -14.96 2.01
CA PRO A 356 -1.24 -14.11 2.17
C PRO A 356 -1.57 -12.62 1.99
N ALA A 357 -0.86 -11.75 2.70
CA ALA A 357 -1.10 -10.30 2.64
C ALA A 357 -0.98 -9.74 1.21
N GLU A 358 -0.02 -10.25 0.43
CA GLU A 358 0.18 -9.89 -0.97
C GLU A 358 -1.07 -10.20 -1.82
N THR A 359 -1.60 -11.42 -1.71
CA THR A 359 -2.79 -11.87 -2.45
C THR A 359 -4.05 -11.15 -2.01
N ARG A 360 -4.21 -10.86 -0.72
CA ARG A 360 -5.30 -10.00 -0.23
C ARG A 360 -5.23 -8.61 -0.86
N GLY A 361 -4.04 -8.00 -0.89
CA GLY A 361 -3.82 -6.72 -1.54
C GLY A 361 -4.08 -6.75 -3.05
N TRP A 362 -3.69 -7.84 -3.72
CA TRP A 362 -3.99 -8.05 -5.14
C TRP A 362 -5.50 -8.10 -5.40
N LEU A 363 -6.25 -8.90 -4.62
CA LEU A 363 -7.71 -9.00 -4.76
C LEU A 363 -8.41 -7.67 -4.49
N ALA A 364 -7.94 -6.92 -3.48
CA ALA A 364 -8.47 -5.59 -3.18
C ALA A 364 -8.31 -4.64 -4.38
N ARG A 365 -7.10 -4.59 -4.97
CA ARG A 365 -6.85 -3.77 -6.17
C ARG A 365 -7.65 -4.25 -7.37
N TYR A 366 -7.78 -5.57 -7.57
CA TYR A 366 -8.60 -6.15 -8.65
C TYR A 366 -10.08 -5.74 -8.49
N ASN A 367 -10.65 -5.90 -7.30
CA ASN A 367 -12.04 -5.57 -7.03
C ASN A 367 -12.36 -4.07 -7.18
N LYS A 368 -11.42 -3.19 -6.85
CA LYS A 368 -11.56 -1.76 -7.12
C LYS A 368 -11.48 -1.45 -8.62
N ASN A 369 -10.54 -2.06 -9.32
CA ASN A 369 -10.35 -1.81 -10.76
C ASN A 369 -11.46 -2.41 -11.61
N LYS A 370 -12.05 -3.56 -11.27
CA LYS A 370 -13.16 -4.17 -12.02
C LYS A 370 -14.45 -3.34 -12.04
N THR A 371 -14.53 -2.27 -11.24
CA THR A 371 -15.66 -1.32 -11.25
C THR A 371 -15.84 -0.60 -12.58
N GLY A 372 -14.82 -0.59 -13.45
CA GLY A 372 -14.81 0.19 -14.68
C GLY A 372 -14.21 1.59 -14.52
N LEU A 373 -13.90 2.00 -13.28
CA LEU A 373 -13.22 3.27 -13.01
C LEU A 373 -11.82 3.27 -13.62
N ASP A 374 -11.38 4.47 -13.97
CA ASP A 374 -9.99 4.69 -14.36
C ASP A 374 -9.08 4.59 -13.12
N PRO A 375 -7.81 4.16 -13.26
CA PRO A 375 -6.91 4.00 -12.12
C PRO A 375 -6.71 5.29 -11.31
N VAL A 376 -6.70 6.46 -11.94
CA VAL A 376 -6.54 7.75 -11.27
C VAL A 376 -7.77 8.08 -10.42
N ALA A 377 -8.98 7.74 -10.87
CA ALA A 377 -10.17 7.85 -10.02
C ALA A 377 -10.08 6.92 -8.81
N VAL A 378 -9.64 5.66 -8.99
CA VAL A 378 -9.45 4.71 -7.89
C VAL A 378 -8.45 5.25 -6.87
N ASP A 379 -7.29 5.77 -7.31
CA ASP A 379 -6.25 6.33 -6.43
C ASP A 379 -6.75 7.56 -5.64
N LYS A 380 -7.58 8.40 -6.27
CA LYS A 380 -8.22 9.52 -5.59
C LYS A 380 -9.19 9.05 -4.50
N ILE A 381 -9.94 7.98 -4.76
CA ILE A 381 -10.88 7.41 -3.78
C ILE A 381 -10.12 6.72 -2.64
N ASP A 382 -9.02 6.01 -2.95
CA ASP A 382 -8.11 5.46 -1.93
C ASP A 382 -7.60 6.56 -0.99
N SER A 383 -7.15 7.69 -1.56
CA SER A 383 -6.70 8.86 -0.79
C SER A 383 -7.79 9.42 0.13
N ILE A 384 -9.05 9.43 -0.33
CA ILE A 384 -10.21 9.83 0.49
C ILE A 384 -10.42 8.85 1.65
N ALA A 385 -10.41 7.54 1.36
CA ALA A 385 -10.59 6.49 2.37
C ALA A 385 -9.50 6.54 3.44
N GLU A 386 -8.23 6.68 3.02
CA GLU A 386 -7.09 6.83 3.93
C GLU A 386 -7.19 8.09 4.78
N SER A 387 -7.63 9.22 4.20
CA SER A 387 -7.88 10.45 4.95
C SER A 387 -8.96 10.24 6.02
N LYS A 388 -10.04 9.54 5.69
CA LYS A 388 -11.12 9.23 6.64
C LYS A 388 -10.66 8.30 7.76
N ILE A 389 -9.83 7.30 7.46
CA ILE A 389 -9.22 6.45 8.47
C ILE A 389 -8.28 7.27 9.38
N ARG A 390 -7.48 8.18 8.84
CA ARG A 390 -6.61 9.06 9.66
C ARG A 390 -7.41 9.97 10.58
N GLU A 391 -8.53 10.51 10.11
CA GLU A 391 -9.46 11.30 10.92
C GLU A 391 -10.05 10.45 12.06
N GLN A 392 -10.58 9.25 11.74
CA GLN A 392 -11.11 8.31 12.74
C GLN A 392 -10.05 7.92 13.79
N ARG A 393 -8.84 7.58 13.35
CA ARG A 393 -7.71 7.26 14.25
C ARG A 393 -7.33 8.42 15.16
N THR A 394 -7.36 9.65 14.64
CA THR A 394 -7.01 10.84 15.42
C THR A 394 -8.05 11.12 16.49
N ASN A 395 -9.33 11.07 16.14
CA ASN A 395 -10.42 11.24 17.10
C ASN A 395 -10.40 10.14 18.18
N LEU A 396 -10.07 8.91 17.78
CA LEU A 396 -9.99 7.78 18.69
C LEU A 396 -8.77 7.89 19.63
N ARG A 397 -7.60 8.31 19.14
CA ARG A 397 -6.43 8.59 20.00
C ARG A 397 -6.74 9.67 21.04
N GLN A 398 -7.40 10.77 20.67
CA GLN A 398 -7.80 11.80 21.63
C GLN A 398 -8.65 11.26 22.79
N GLN A 399 -9.45 10.22 22.56
CA GLN A 399 -10.26 9.58 23.60
C GLN A 399 -9.46 8.55 24.42
N ILE A 400 -8.56 7.81 23.77
CA ILE A 400 -7.83 6.70 24.40
C ILE A 400 -6.59 7.17 25.14
N ASP A 401 -5.86 8.17 24.62
CA ASP A 401 -4.57 8.58 25.17
C ASP A 401 -4.62 8.88 26.68
N PRO A 402 -5.65 9.59 27.22
CA PRO A 402 -5.77 9.78 28.67
C PRO A 402 -5.97 8.48 29.43
N ILE A 403 -6.77 7.56 28.89
CA ILE A 403 -7.05 6.25 29.49
C ILE A 403 -5.78 5.42 29.49
N LEU A 404 -5.13 5.28 28.33
CA LEU A 404 -3.90 4.50 28.16
C LEU A 404 -2.78 5.02 29.05
N ASN A 405 -2.59 6.34 29.14
CA ASN A 405 -1.57 6.93 30.01
C ASN A 405 -1.85 6.64 31.50
N ASN A 406 -3.11 6.75 31.93
CA ASN A 406 -3.50 6.41 33.29
C ASN A 406 -3.31 4.92 33.58
N THR A 407 -3.79 4.04 32.70
CA THR A 407 -3.60 2.59 32.77
C THR A 407 -2.11 2.25 32.92
N MET A 408 -1.24 2.83 32.09
CA MET A 408 0.19 2.57 32.16
C MET A 408 0.79 3.04 33.49
N ALA A 409 0.39 4.22 33.99
CA ALA A 409 0.85 4.73 35.30
C ALA A 409 0.42 3.81 36.46
N GLN A 410 -0.85 3.38 36.48
CA GLN A 410 -1.38 2.44 37.47
C GLN A 410 -0.62 1.11 37.43
N LEU A 411 -0.39 0.56 36.24
CA LEU A 411 0.36 -0.69 36.08
C LEU A 411 1.82 -0.58 36.55
N TYR A 412 2.50 0.54 36.26
CA TYR A 412 3.87 0.75 36.75
C TYR A 412 3.93 0.89 38.28
N ASN A 413 2.85 1.36 38.91
CA ASN A 413 2.72 1.40 40.37
C ASN A 413 2.26 0.07 40.97
N GLY A 414 2.00 -0.96 40.15
CA GLY A 414 1.48 -2.25 40.63
C GLY A 414 0.00 -2.25 40.97
N GLU A 415 -0.76 -1.23 40.56
CA GLU A 415 -2.20 -1.12 40.82
C GLU A 415 -3.02 -1.87 39.74
N VAL A 416 -4.26 -2.24 40.08
CA VAL A 416 -5.23 -2.73 39.08
C VAL A 416 -5.81 -1.50 38.37
N PRO A 417 -5.72 -1.40 37.03
CA PRO A 417 -6.22 -0.23 36.33
C PRO A 417 -7.75 -0.08 36.43
N ASP A 418 -8.22 1.15 36.61
CA ASP A 418 -9.66 1.45 36.69
C ASP A 418 -10.38 1.27 35.35
N ALA A 419 -9.65 1.47 34.26
CA ALA A 419 -10.09 1.25 32.88
C ALA A 419 -8.90 0.78 32.03
N MET A 420 -9.17 -0.05 31.03
CA MET A 420 -8.16 -0.54 30.10
C MET A 420 -8.71 -0.49 28.67
N PRO A 421 -8.04 0.20 27.73
CA PRO A 421 -8.44 0.18 26.33
C PRO A 421 -8.18 -1.20 25.74
N ASP A 422 -9.08 -1.66 24.87
CA ASP A 422 -8.92 -2.96 24.24
C ASP A 422 -7.80 -2.96 23.18
N LYS A 423 -7.17 -4.11 22.98
CA LYS A 423 -6.02 -4.27 22.07
C LYS A 423 -6.36 -3.91 20.63
N ALA A 424 -7.58 -4.20 20.17
CA ALA A 424 -8.00 -3.92 18.80
C ALA A 424 -8.14 -2.41 18.57
N THR A 425 -8.69 -1.70 19.54
CA THR A 425 -8.84 -0.25 19.56
C THR A 425 -7.49 0.46 19.62
N ILE A 426 -6.52 -0.02 20.41
CA ILE A 426 -5.13 0.49 20.39
C ILE A 426 -4.50 0.27 19.01
N ASN A 427 -4.60 -0.96 18.47
CA ASN A 427 -4.05 -1.29 17.16
C ASN A 427 -4.63 -0.42 16.05
N PHE A 428 -5.95 -0.18 16.08
CA PHE A 428 -6.58 0.70 15.11
C PHE A 428 -6.14 2.16 15.28
N ALA A 429 -6.17 2.69 16.51
CA ALA A 429 -5.83 4.07 16.82
C ALA A 429 -4.38 4.43 16.44
N TYR A 430 -3.42 3.54 16.71
CA TYR A 430 -1.99 3.79 16.50
C TYR A 430 -1.44 3.19 15.19
N GLY A 431 -2.23 2.44 14.42
CA GLY A 431 -1.79 1.84 13.17
C GLY A 431 -0.57 0.93 13.36
N GLU A 432 0.50 1.17 12.62
CA GLU A 432 1.72 0.35 12.69
C GLU A 432 2.38 0.32 14.08
N GLN A 433 2.27 1.41 14.85
CA GLN A 433 2.82 1.49 16.22
C GLN A 433 1.94 0.78 17.25
N GLY A 434 0.69 0.46 16.91
CA GLY A 434 -0.26 -0.15 17.84
C GLY A 434 0.20 -1.51 18.36
N GLY A 435 0.85 -2.32 17.52
CA GLY A 435 1.39 -3.61 17.94
C GLY A 435 2.50 -3.48 18.99
N GLN A 436 3.31 -2.43 18.92
CA GLN A 436 4.33 -2.14 19.92
C GLN A 436 3.70 -1.65 21.23
N MET A 437 2.70 -0.77 21.14
CA MET A 437 1.94 -0.28 22.30
C MET A 437 1.23 -1.42 23.05
N VAL A 438 0.59 -2.34 22.31
CA VAL A 438 -0.05 -3.54 22.91
C VAL A 438 0.97 -4.44 23.59
N LYS A 439 2.15 -4.64 22.99
CA LYS A 439 3.24 -5.41 23.63
C LYS A 439 3.72 -4.74 24.92
N GLN A 440 3.89 -3.42 24.92
CA GLN A 440 4.28 -2.68 26.13
C GLN A 440 3.22 -2.79 27.23
N LEU A 441 1.94 -2.69 26.86
CA LEU A 441 0.84 -2.88 27.78
C LEU A 441 0.84 -4.31 28.37
N ASP A 442 1.07 -5.34 27.55
CA ASP A 442 1.16 -6.73 28.01
C ASP A 442 2.34 -6.96 28.98
N ILE A 443 3.48 -6.32 28.72
CA ILE A 443 4.64 -6.33 29.63
C ILE A 443 4.28 -5.66 30.95
N ALA A 444 3.70 -4.46 30.92
CA ALA A 444 3.30 -3.71 32.11
C ALA A 444 2.27 -4.49 32.97
N ILE A 445 1.29 -5.13 32.34
CA ILE A 445 0.33 -6.02 33.02
C ILE A 445 1.06 -7.19 33.70
N THR A 446 2.01 -7.81 33.02
CA THR A 446 2.77 -8.95 33.56
C THR A 446 3.62 -8.51 34.75
N SER A 447 4.25 -7.34 34.68
CA SER A 447 5.02 -6.74 35.77
C SER A 447 4.12 -6.40 36.96
N ALA A 448 2.99 -5.73 36.75
CA ALA A 448 2.04 -5.37 37.82
C ALA A 448 1.52 -6.60 38.56
N LYS A 449 1.19 -7.69 37.83
CA LYS A 449 0.79 -8.97 38.44
C LYS A 449 1.88 -9.57 39.33
N LYS A 450 3.15 -9.47 38.92
CA LYS A 450 4.28 -9.89 39.77
C LYS A 450 4.40 -9.01 41.01
N PHE A 451 4.25 -7.68 40.88
CA PHE A 451 4.26 -6.75 42.01
C PHE A 451 3.13 -7.04 43.02
N GLN A 452 1.89 -7.25 42.55
CA GLN A 452 0.76 -7.57 43.44
C GLN A 452 0.89 -8.92 44.13
N ALA A 453 1.42 -9.93 43.42
CA ALA A 453 1.74 -11.21 44.03
C ALA A 453 2.76 -11.04 45.17
N ASN A 454 3.77 -10.18 44.98
CA ASN A 454 4.77 -9.86 45.99
C ASN A 454 4.19 -9.04 47.18
N GLU A 455 3.24 -8.13 46.95
CA GLU A 455 2.56 -7.39 48.03
C GLU A 455 1.64 -8.28 48.87
N TRP A 456 0.87 -9.20 48.25
CA TRP A 456 0.03 -10.16 48.98
C TRP A 456 0.86 -11.14 49.81
N ASP A 457 2.03 -11.56 49.31
CA ASP A 457 3.00 -12.36 50.08
C ASP A 457 3.62 -11.57 51.25
N SER A 458 3.64 -10.24 51.18
CA SER A 458 4.16 -9.37 52.25
C SER A 458 3.13 -9.10 53.37
N GLN A 459 1.83 -9.23 53.10
CA GLN A 459 0.75 -8.92 54.06
C GLN A 459 0.41 -10.08 55.02
N TYR A 460 0.84 -11.31 54.73
CA TYR A 460 0.60 -12.51 55.56
C TYR A 460 1.81 -12.99 56.39
N GLN A 461 2.86 -12.18 56.52
CA GLN A 461 3.92 -12.34 57.51
C GLN A 461 4.55 -13.76 57.62
N LEU A 462 4.66 -14.51 56.53
CA LEU A 462 5.33 -15.81 56.53
C LEU A 462 6.25 -15.94 55.31
N HIS A 463 7.54 -15.80 55.63
CA HIS A 463 8.74 -15.93 54.81
C HIS A 463 9.05 -14.75 53.88
N SER A 464 9.88 -13.83 54.39
CA SER A 464 10.74 -13.00 53.55
C SER A 464 11.49 -13.86 52.54
N LYS A 465 11.34 -13.57 51.24
CA LYS A 465 12.40 -13.80 50.26
C LYS A 465 13.18 -12.48 50.07
N PRO A 466 14.51 -12.55 49.97
CA PRO A 466 15.36 -11.44 50.38
C PRO A 466 15.50 -10.38 49.28
N VAL A 467 15.68 -9.13 49.69
CA VAL A 467 16.61 -8.19 49.03
C VAL A 467 18.02 -8.77 49.23
N GLY A 468 18.27 -9.94 48.63
CA GLY A 468 19.49 -10.71 48.81
C GLY A 468 20.54 -10.23 47.82
N GLU A 469 21.80 -10.16 48.24
CA GLU A 469 22.93 -10.03 47.32
C GLU A 469 22.79 -11.08 46.21
N VAL A 470 22.62 -10.64 44.97
CA VAL A 470 22.80 -11.50 43.80
C VAL A 470 24.22 -12.06 43.90
N ARG A 471 24.34 -13.35 44.20
CA ARG A 471 25.63 -13.98 44.52
C ARG A 471 26.51 -14.11 43.29
N LEU A 472 25.89 -14.44 42.15
CA LEU A 472 26.52 -14.48 40.82
C LEU A 472 25.91 -13.38 39.95
N ASP A 473 26.43 -12.16 40.08
CA ASP A 473 25.93 -10.98 39.37
C ASP A 473 26.35 -11.01 37.88
N PRO A 474 25.40 -11.26 36.93
CA PRO A 474 25.72 -11.36 35.51
C PRO A 474 26.10 -10.00 34.90
N ASP A 475 25.75 -8.87 35.52
CA ASP A 475 26.13 -7.52 35.04
C ASP A 475 27.64 -7.25 35.19
N ARG A 476 28.36 -8.13 35.88
CA ARG A 476 29.83 -8.11 35.96
C ARG A 476 30.49 -8.73 34.74
N ILE A 477 29.75 -9.41 33.88
CA ILE A 477 30.24 -10.00 32.63
C ILE A 477 30.39 -8.90 31.58
N ARG A 478 31.49 -8.95 30.84
CA ARG A 478 31.73 -8.02 29.72
C ARG A 478 31.23 -8.60 28.42
N GLU A 479 30.33 -7.89 27.76
CA GLU A 479 29.82 -8.27 26.45
C GLU A 479 30.86 -8.10 25.33
N TYR A 480 30.86 -9.01 24.37
CA TYR A 480 31.48 -8.85 23.06
C TYR A 480 30.62 -9.50 21.96
N ASN A 481 30.80 -9.11 20.70
CA ASN A 481 29.92 -9.53 19.60
C ASN A 481 30.68 -9.96 18.33
N VAL A 482 31.88 -10.50 18.50
CA VAL A 482 32.73 -10.99 17.41
C VAL A 482 32.96 -12.50 17.53
N HIS A 483 33.02 -13.21 16.40
CA HIS A 483 33.33 -14.63 16.35
C HIS A 483 34.83 -14.91 16.12
N PRO A 484 35.36 -16.07 16.56
CA PRO A 484 36.76 -16.41 16.38
C PRO A 484 37.09 -16.74 14.92
N GLU A 485 38.26 -16.32 14.47
CA GLU A 485 38.81 -16.55 13.12
C GLU A 485 40.15 -17.28 13.20
N ILE A 486 40.40 -18.21 12.28
CA ILE A 486 41.73 -18.82 12.10
C ILE A 486 42.55 -17.97 11.13
N ARG A 487 43.72 -17.52 11.57
CA ARG A 487 44.71 -16.80 10.76
C ARG A 487 45.96 -17.64 10.60
N TYR A 488 46.47 -17.69 9.37
CA TYR A 488 47.71 -18.37 9.02
C TYR A 488 48.84 -17.35 8.87
N ALA A 489 49.86 -17.46 9.69
CA ALA A 489 51.07 -16.65 9.61
C ALA A 489 52.30 -17.54 9.83
N ASN A 490 53.35 -17.40 9.02
CA ASN A 490 54.60 -18.17 9.12
C ASN A 490 54.39 -19.70 9.21
N ARG A 491 53.44 -20.24 8.43
CA ARG A 491 53.04 -21.67 8.42
C ARG A 491 52.43 -22.18 9.74
N THR A 492 52.06 -21.28 10.64
CA THR A 492 51.40 -21.60 11.91
C THR A 492 49.97 -21.06 11.87
N ALA A 493 49.01 -21.90 12.30
CA ALA A 493 47.62 -21.48 12.49
C ALA A 493 47.44 -20.86 13.88
N SER A 494 46.72 -19.76 13.97
CA SER A 494 46.41 -19.06 15.21
C SER A 494 44.95 -18.63 15.23
N MET A 495 44.27 -18.75 16.37
CA MET A 495 42.89 -18.31 16.54
C MET A 495 42.87 -16.88 17.07
N TRP A 496 42.00 -16.04 16.52
CA TRP A 496 41.86 -14.63 16.89
C TRP A 496 40.40 -14.30 17.13
N LEU A 497 40.14 -13.58 18.23
CA LEU A 497 38.85 -12.98 18.55
C LEU A 497 39.00 -11.46 18.38
N GLY A 498 38.62 -10.94 17.23
CA GLY A 498 38.91 -9.56 16.83
C GLY A 498 40.42 -9.30 16.75
N SER A 499 40.94 -8.49 17.68
CA SER A 499 42.37 -8.17 17.84
C SER A 499 43.09 -9.04 18.89
N THR A 500 42.37 -9.91 19.59
CA THR A 500 42.92 -10.71 20.70
C THR A 500 43.26 -12.11 20.21
N GLN A 501 44.49 -12.55 20.47
CA GLN A 501 44.88 -13.92 20.14
C GLN A 501 44.35 -14.90 21.19
N ILE A 502 43.60 -15.91 20.74
CA ILE A 502 43.10 -17.00 21.55
C ILE A 502 44.13 -18.13 21.54
N VAL A 503 44.48 -18.59 22.73
CA VAL A 503 45.51 -19.62 22.95
C VAL A 503 44.94 -20.90 23.58
N GLY A 504 43.68 -20.87 24.01
CA GLY A 504 42.96 -22.01 24.59
C GLY A 504 41.48 -22.00 24.24
N ALA A 505 40.92 -23.20 24.13
CA ALA A 505 39.50 -23.43 23.93
C ALA A 505 39.12 -24.74 24.62
N VAL A 506 38.08 -24.70 25.46
CA VAL A 506 37.52 -25.87 26.14
C VAL A 506 36.01 -25.84 25.96
N ALA A 507 35.46 -26.91 25.39
CA ALA A 507 34.02 -27.14 25.36
C ALA A 507 33.65 -28.16 26.45
N TRP A 508 32.55 -27.90 27.16
CA TRP A 508 31.98 -28.80 28.14
C TRP A 508 30.56 -29.16 27.76
N TRP A 509 30.26 -30.45 27.73
CA TRP A 509 28.94 -30.99 27.47
C TRP A 509 28.39 -31.61 28.75
N ASP A 510 27.33 -31.00 29.27
CA ASP A 510 26.51 -31.57 30.33
C ASP A 510 25.38 -32.39 29.69
N VAL A 511 25.44 -33.71 29.90
CA VAL A 511 24.68 -34.68 29.12
C VAL A 511 23.35 -34.99 29.76
N ALA A 512 22.26 -34.72 29.05
CA ALA A 512 20.93 -35.16 29.44
C ALA A 512 20.23 -35.96 28.33
N THR A 513 19.49 -37.01 28.71
CA THR A 513 18.62 -37.75 27.80
C THR A 513 17.34 -36.95 27.64
N GLY A 514 17.12 -36.27 26.51
CA GLY A 514 16.04 -35.28 26.26
C GLY A 514 14.59 -35.76 26.40
N LYS A 515 14.23 -36.34 27.54
CA LYS A 515 12.86 -36.70 27.94
C LYS A 515 12.15 -35.45 28.45
N VAL A 516 10.83 -35.39 28.25
CA VAL A 516 9.94 -34.24 28.54
C VAL A 516 9.96 -33.74 30.02
N LYS A 517 10.64 -34.43 30.93
CA LYS A 517 10.83 -34.07 32.34
C LYS A 517 12.30 -34.14 32.82
N ALA A 518 13.25 -34.26 31.89
CA ALA A 518 14.67 -34.35 32.22
C ALA A 518 15.35 -32.99 32.07
N ASP A 519 16.48 -32.83 32.75
CA ASP A 519 17.35 -31.67 32.73
C ASP A 519 17.77 -31.31 31.29
N ALA A 520 18.05 -30.03 31.03
CA ALA A 520 18.46 -29.59 29.70
C ALA A 520 19.88 -30.08 29.38
N SER A 521 20.12 -30.65 28.20
CA SER A 521 21.49 -30.98 27.80
C SER A 521 22.17 -29.75 27.26
N ALA A 522 23.15 -29.21 27.98
CA ALA A 522 23.79 -27.95 27.65
C ALA A 522 25.25 -28.14 27.19
N LEU A 523 25.63 -27.40 26.14
CA LEU A 523 27.02 -27.29 25.69
C LEU A 523 27.53 -25.87 25.89
N SER A 524 28.65 -25.74 26.60
CA SER A 524 29.34 -24.47 26.82
C SER A 524 30.74 -24.47 26.19
N LEU A 525 31.13 -23.39 25.49
CA LEU A 525 32.49 -23.16 24.97
C LEU A 525 33.12 -21.96 25.66
N ILE A 526 34.24 -22.19 26.33
CA ILE A 526 35.09 -21.13 26.92
C ILE A 526 36.38 -21.02 26.12
N LEU A 527 36.67 -19.82 25.64
CA LEU A 527 37.95 -19.46 25.01
C LEU A 527 38.83 -18.70 26.01
N THR A 528 40.15 -18.81 25.85
CA THR A 528 41.12 -18.15 26.73
C THR A 528 42.21 -17.44 25.94
N ASP A 529 42.51 -16.20 26.31
CA ASP A 529 43.63 -15.45 25.75
C ASP A 529 44.95 -15.71 26.50
N ALA A 530 46.04 -15.15 25.99
CA ALA A 530 47.36 -15.27 26.61
C ALA A 530 47.48 -14.55 27.98
N ARG A 531 46.53 -13.67 28.31
CA ARG A 531 46.50 -12.89 29.55
C ARG A 531 45.69 -13.58 30.66
N GLY A 532 44.92 -14.61 30.31
CA GLY A 532 44.07 -15.37 31.22
C GLY A 532 42.61 -14.88 31.29
N HIS A 533 42.15 -14.04 30.37
CA HIS A 533 40.73 -13.71 30.27
C HIS A 533 39.92 -14.90 29.74
N LEU A 534 38.72 -15.07 30.27
CA LEU A 534 37.78 -16.11 29.86
C LEU A 534 36.70 -15.49 28.97
N TYR A 535 36.43 -16.13 27.83
CA TYR A 535 35.41 -15.72 26.88
C TYR A 535 34.40 -16.84 26.71
N TRP A 536 33.20 -16.68 27.28
CA TRP A 536 32.09 -17.58 27.07
C TRP A 536 31.49 -17.32 25.68
N HIS A 537 31.76 -18.23 24.75
CA HIS A 537 31.45 -18.02 23.33
C HIS A 537 30.18 -18.73 22.88
N VAL A 538 29.92 -19.93 23.42
CA VAL A 538 28.72 -20.71 23.12
C VAL A 538 28.13 -21.19 24.43
N CYS A 539 26.81 -21.08 24.55
CA CYS A 539 26.00 -21.70 25.58
C CYS A 539 24.67 -22.08 24.92
N GLN A 540 24.51 -23.34 24.55
CA GLN A 540 23.37 -23.80 23.74
C GLN A 540 22.78 -25.08 24.30
N GLU A 541 21.45 -25.18 24.24
CA GLU A 541 20.72 -26.41 24.53
C GLU A 541 20.80 -27.35 23.32
N LEU A 542 21.14 -28.60 23.56
CA LEU A 542 21.16 -29.66 22.57
C LEU A 542 19.84 -30.44 22.65
N THR A 543 19.14 -30.51 21.51
CA THR A 543 17.81 -31.12 21.44
C THR A 543 17.84 -32.48 20.75
N GLY A 544 16.91 -33.37 21.13
CA GLY A 544 16.76 -34.70 20.54
C GLY A 544 17.52 -35.82 21.26
N GLU A 545 17.57 -36.99 20.62
CA GLU A 545 18.31 -38.18 21.10
C GLU A 545 19.83 -37.94 21.07
N LEU A 546 20.59 -38.72 21.85
CA LEU A 546 22.06 -38.58 21.91
C LEU A 546 22.72 -38.77 20.53
N ALA A 547 22.27 -39.76 19.77
CA ALA A 547 22.67 -40.02 18.40
C ALA A 547 21.53 -40.71 17.64
N GLU A 548 21.30 -40.31 16.39
CA GLU A 548 20.41 -41.01 15.45
C GLU A 548 21.26 -41.76 14.43
N PHE A 549 20.85 -42.99 14.11
CA PHE A 549 21.58 -43.88 13.21
C PHE A 549 20.77 -44.13 11.94
N ASP A 550 21.45 -44.23 10.80
CA ASP A 550 20.87 -44.77 9.57
C ASP A 550 20.86 -46.30 9.56
N ASP A 551 20.29 -46.89 8.50
CA ASP A 551 20.20 -48.34 8.28
C ASP A 551 21.58 -49.04 8.23
N ASN A 552 22.69 -48.30 8.20
CA ASN A 552 24.07 -48.81 8.17
C ASN A 552 24.84 -48.51 9.47
N ASP A 553 24.16 -48.26 10.59
CA ASP A 553 24.74 -47.91 11.89
C ASP A 553 25.65 -46.66 11.86
N LYS A 554 25.47 -45.78 10.87
CA LYS A 554 26.19 -44.51 10.81
C LYS A 554 25.37 -43.41 11.46
N ILE A 555 26.03 -42.62 12.30
CA ILE A 555 25.40 -41.49 12.96
C ILE A 555 25.03 -40.42 11.92
N THR A 556 23.74 -40.11 11.80
CA THR A 556 23.18 -39.11 10.87
C THR A 556 22.58 -37.91 11.58
N GLY A 557 22.24 -38.02 12.86
CA GLY A 557 21.57 -36.97 13.63
C GLY A 557 21.81 -37.07 15.14
N GLY A 558 21.03 -36.31 15.91
CA GLY A 558 21.12 -36.24 17.37
C GLY A 558 22.13 -35.22 17.92
N GLN A 559 22.24 -35.17 19.24
CA GLN A 559 23.05 -34.18 19.96
C GLN A 559 24.54 -34.21 19.56
N VAL A 560 25.11 -35.40 19.32
CA VAL A 560 26.53 -35.53 18.89
C VAL A 560 26.83 -34.90 17.53
N MET A 561 25.84 -34.80 16.63
CA MET A 561 26.01 -34.14 15.34
C MET A 561 25.93 -32.61 15.47
N GLN A 562 25.06 -32.09 16.33
CA GLN A 562 25.03 -30.66 16.68
C GLN A 562 26.37 -30.22 17.29
N ILE A 563 26.95 -31.03 18.19
CA ILE A 563 28.29 -30.77 18.75
C ILE A 563 29.35 -30.78 17.63
N LYS A 564 29.28 -31.74 16.70
CA LYS A 564 30.21 -31.80 15.56
C LYS A 564 30.17 -30.55 14.70
N GLU A 565 28.99 -30.00 14.44
CA GLU A 565 28.84 -28.75 13.69
C GLU A 565 29.52 -27.58 14.41
N LEU A 566 29.35 -27.47 15.73
CA LEU A 566 30.00 -26.45 16.54
C LEU A 566 31.52 -26.64 16.62
N VAL A 567 31.99 -27.88 16.72
CA VAL A 567 33.42 -28.24 16.68
C VAL A 567 34.07 -27.79 15.37
N VAL A 568 33.41 -28.03 14.23
CA VAL A 568 33.92 -27.62 12.92
C VAL A 568 33.80 -26.10 12.74
N LYS A 569 32.69 -25.49 13.17
CA LYS A 569 32.46 -24.05 13.04
C LYS A 569 33.48 -23.23 13.82
N PHE A 570 33.72 -23.60 15.09
CA PHE A 570 34.58 -22.85 16.01
C PHE A 570 35.96 -23.47 16.21
N GLN A 571 36.31 -24.51 15.43
CA GLN A 571 37.61 -25.17 15.45
C GLN A 571 38.01 -25.64 16.86
N ILE A 572 37.07 -26.31 17.54
CA ILE A 572 37.20 -26.71 18.94
C ILE A 572 38.16 -27.90 19.05
N PRO A 573 39.27 -27.81 19.82
CA PRO A 573 40.27 -28.87 19.88
C PRO A 573 39.89 -30.02 20.82
N VAL A 574 39.06 -29.77 21.83
CA VAL A 574 38.63 -30.78 22.81
C VAL A 574 37.22 -30.50 23.34
N VAL A 575 36.42 -31.56 23.48
CA VAL A 575 35.14 -31.54 24.20
C VAL A 575 35.27 -32.44 25.44
N CYS A 576 35.02 -31.86 26.61
CA CYS A 576 34.88 -32.55 27.88
C CYS A 576 33.42 -32.97 28.05
N VAL A 577 33.20 -34.22 28.43
CA VAL A 577 31.86 -34.81 28.60
C VAL A 577 31.73 -35.23 30.06
N GLU A 578 30.71 -34.70 30.73
CA GLU A 578 30.39 -35.11 32.10
C GLU A 578 29.76 -36.51 32.10
N VAL A 579 30.39 -37.47 32.78
CA VAL A 579 29.96 -38.88 32.77
C VAL A 579 29.07 -39.27 33.96
N ASN A 580 28.47 -38.29 34.63
CA ASN A 580 27.53 -38.52 35.72
C ASN A 580 26.18 -39.04 35.17
N GLY A 581 26.01 -40.36 35.09
CA GLY A 581 24.78 -41.01 34.61
C GLY A 581 24.82 -41.44 33.13
N PRO A 582 23.84 -41.07 32.27
CA PRO A 582 23.78 -41.49 30.86
C PRO A 582 25.00 -41.09 30.02
N GLY A 583 25.84 -40.17 30.52
CA GLY A 583 27.09 -39.71 29.90
C GLY A 583 28.12 -40.81 29.60
N SER A 584 28.08 -41.96 30.29
CA SER A 584 29.00 -43.08 30.03
C SER A 584 28.90 -43.67 28.60
N PHE A 585 27.76 -43.50 27.93
CA PHE A 585 27.58 -43.89 26.52
C PHE A 585 27.80 -42.71 25.56
N ALA A 586 27.46 -41.49 26.00
CA ALA A 586 27.57 -40.27 25.21
C ALA A 586 29.01 -39.97 24.76
N GLY A 587 30.01 -40.18 25.64
CA GLY A 587 31.42 -40.00 25.30
C GLY A 587 31.89 -40.88 24.13
N LYS A 588 31.42 -42.15 24.08
CA LYS A 588 31.77 -43.09 23.01
C LYS A 588 31.12 -42.70 21.68
N LEU A 589 29.84 -42.32 21.71
CA LEU A 589 29.12 -41.85 20.53
C LEU A 589 29.76 -40.58 19.97
N LEU A 590 30.14 -39.64 20.83
CA LEU A 590 30.80 -38.41 20.41
C LEU A 590 32.16 -38.68 19.76
N ARG A 591 32.96 -39.62 20.30
CA ARG A 591 34.22 -40.05 19.67
C ARG A 591 33.98 -40.62 18.26
N GLN A 592 32.90 -41.38 18.06
CA GLN A 592 32.52 -41.90 16.76
C GLN A 592 32.09 -40.80 15.80
N ALA A 593 31.27 -39.85 16.26
CA ALA A 593 30.79 -38.73 15.45
C ALA A 593 31.93 -37.78 15.02
N LEU A 594 32.87 -37.49 15.92
CA LEU A 594 34.01 -36.59 15.69
C LEU A 594 35.18 -37.26 14.95
N LYS A 595 35.07 -38.52 14.54
CA LYS A 595 36.13 -39.18 13.78
C LYS A 595 36.48 -38.39 12.52
N GLY A 596 37.75 -38.01 12.40
CA GLY A 596 38.28 -37.24 11.26
C GLY A 596 38.28 -35.71 11.43
N THR A 597 37.74 -35.16 12.53
CA THR A 597 37.80 -33.70 12.78
C THR A 597 39.08 -33.24 13.48
N GLY A 598 39.83 -34.17 14.08
CA GLY A 598 41.01 -33.85 14.90
C GLY A 598 40.68 -33.38 16.33
N CYS A 599 39.40 -33.31 16.69
CA CYS A 599 38.94 -32.95 18.03
C CYS A 599 39.05 -34.13 19.00
N GLY A 600 39.59 -33.88 20.20
CA GLY A 600 39.64 -34.86 21.29
C GLY A 600 38.34 -34.91 22.10
N VAL A 601 38.04 -36.08 22.66
CA VAL A 601 36.95 -36.25 23.65
C VAL A 601 37.55 -36.69 24.98
N ARG A 602 37.29 -35.94 26.03
CA ARG A 602 37.67 -36.27 27.41
C ARG A 602 36.41 -36.54 28.23
N GLU A 603 36.45 -37.59 29.03
CA GLU A 603 35.37 -37.93 29.96
C GLU A 603 35.79 -37.49 31.36
N GLU A 604 34.94 -36.74 32.06
CA GLU A 604 35.23 -36.16 33.37
C GLU A 604 34.17 -36.59 34.39
N PHE A 605 34.63 -37.00 35.57
CA PHE A 605 33.76 -37.44 36.67
C PHE A 605 33.89 -36.48 37.85
N SER A 606 32.79 -35.87 38.26
CA SER A 606 32.76 -34.94 39.40
C SER A 606 32.09 -35.58 40.61
N VAL A 607 32.80 -35.63 41.74
CA VAL A 607 32.30 -36.10 43.06
C VAL A 607 31.95 -34.93 43.99
N THR A 608 32.22 -33.70 43.54
CA THR A 608 32.02 -32.47 44.32
C THR A 608 30.55 -32.03 44.25
N ASN A 609 30.04 -31.42 45.32
CA ASN A 609 28.70 -30.85 45.35
C ASN A 609 28.50 -29.84 44.19
N LYS A 610 27.45 -30.03 43.38
CA LYS A 610 27.11 -29.24 42.17
C LYS A 610 27.07 -27.74 42.46
N GLN A 611 26.33 -27.33 43.48
CA GLN A 611 26.14 -25.91 43.83
C GLN A 611 27.46 -25.25 44.22
N LYS A 612 28.32 -25.97 44.97
CA LYS A 612 29.66 -25.50 45.31
C LYS A 612 30.57 -25.37 44.09
N ARG A 613 30.53 -26.34 43.16
CA ARG A 613 31.33 -26.32 41.92
C ARG A 613 30.98 -25.11 41.06
N ILE A 614 29.70 -24.81 40.90
CA ILE A 614 29.22 -23.65 40.15
C ILE A 614 29.71 -22.35 40.80
N LEU A 615 29.57 -22.23 42.12
CA LEU A 615 30.01 -21.05 42.86
C LEU A 615 31.53 -20.83 42.73
N ASP A 616 32.33 -21.88 42.98
CA ASP A 616 33.79 -21.81 42.93
C ASP A 616 34.30 -21.42 41.52
N ALA A 617 33.59 -21.84 40.45
CA ALA A 617 33.95 -21.53 39.07
C ALA A 617 33.67 -20.07 38.69
N PHE A 618 32.56 -19.48 39.14
CA PHE A 618 32.13 -18.14 38.71
C PHE A 618 32.52 -17.00 39.65
N GLU A 619 32.67 -17.24 40.95
CA GLU A 619 32.89 -16.18 41.94
C GLU A 619 34.18 -15.38 41.66
N ALA A 620 35.29 -16.08 41.38
CA ALA A 620 36.56 -15.44 41.06
C ALA A 620 36.54 -14.69 39.71
N PRO A 621 36.09 -15.28 38.58
CA PRO A 621 36.01 -14.56 37.30
C PRO A 621 35.05 -13.37 37.29
N LEU A 622 33.89 -13.45 37.96
CA LEU A 622 32.91 -12.37 38.04
C LEU A 622 33.38 -11.23 38.95
N SER A 623 33.91 -11.55 40.14
CA SER A 623 34.43 -10.52 41.06
C SER A 623 35.60 -9.73 40.47
N SER A 624 36.46 -10.40 39.71
CA SER A 624 37.60 -9.79 39.04
C SER A 624 37.26 -9.15 37.68
N ARG A 625 36.04 -9.38 37.15
CA ARG A 625 35.59 -8.96 35.80
C ARG A 625 36.48 -9.48 34.66
N PHE A 626 37.02 -10.68 34.82
CA PHE A 626 37.82 -11.39 33.81
C PHE A 626 36.98 -12.31 32.91
N LEU A 627 35.68 -12.47 33.19
CA LEU A 627 34.73 -13.20 32.36
C LEU A 627 34.04 -12.27 31.36
N TRP A 628 34.11 -12.64 30.09
CA TRP A 628 33.46 -11.98 28.96
C TRP A 628 32.48 -12.97 28.33
N ALA A 629 31.36 -12.51 27.79
CA ALA A 629 30.40 -13.37 27.10
C ALA A 629 29.99 -12.79 25.75
N HIS A 630 29.76 -13.66 24.78
CA HIS A 630 29.23 -13.27 23.49
C HIS A 630 27.78 -12.78 23.64
N SER A 631 27.32 -11.82 22.84
CA SER A 631 25.92 -11.33 22.89
C SER A 631 24.91 -12.48 22.83
N ASP A 632 25.10 -13.46 21.94
CA ASP A 632 24.25 -14.66 21.83
C ASP A 632 24.14 -15.49 23.14
N VAL A 633 25.17 -15.43 23.99
CA VAL A 633 25.20 -16.13 25.28
C VAL A 633 24.48 -15.32 26.36
N LEU A 634 24.58 -13.98 26.31
CA LEU A 634 23.89 -13.07 27.23
C LEU A 634 22.38 -12.98 26.94
N ASP A 635 21.99 -13.07 25.67
CA ASP A 635 20.59 -13.15 25.23
C ASP A 635 19.95 -14.53 25.50
N GLY A 636 20.75 -15.49 25.99
CA GLY A 636 20.35 -16.86 26.26
C GLY A 636 19.88 -17.12 27.70
N PRO A 637 19.36 -18.33 27.98
CA PRO A 637 18.80 -18.71 29.30
C PRO A 637 19.83 -18.71 30.45
N MET A 638 21.12 -18.64 30.14
CA MET A 638 22.21 -18.59 31.12
C MET A 638 22.16 -17.32 31.98
N TYR A 639 21.81 -16.16 31.41
CA TYR A 639 21.79 -14.88 32.14
C TYR A 639 20.81 -14.90 33.31
N ASP A 640 19.58 -15.38 33.06
CA ASP A 640 18.57 -15.53 34.10
C ASP A 640 18.98 -16.57 35.15
N GLN A 641 19.62 -17.68 34.73
CA GLN A 641 20.13 -18.68 35.67
C GLN A 641 21.22 -18.14 36.59
N LEU A 642 22.14 -17.29 36.12
CA LEU A 642 23.14 -16.64 36.99
C LEU A 642 22.48 -15.69 37.98
N ARG A 643 21.56 -14.82 37.51
CA ARG A 643 20.88 -13.83 38.36
C ARG A 643 20.07 -14.50 39.47
N ASP A 644 19.37 -15.58 39.13
CA ASP A 644 18.39 -16.23 40.00
C ASP A 644 19.03 -17.40 40.80
N PHE A 645 20.33 -17.66 40.64
CA PHE A 645 21.06 -18.74 41.30
C PHE A 645 21.09 -18.59 42.83
N ASN A 646 20.61 -19.61 43.55
CA ASN A 646 20.72 -19.68 45.00
C ASN A 646 21.46 -20.96 45.44
N PRO A 647 22.64 -20.85 46.07
CA PRO A 647 23.43 -22.02 46.48
C PRO A 647 22.79 -22.86 47.59
N GLU A 648 21.77 -22.35 48.28
CA GLU A 648 21.02 -23.09 49.31
C GLU A 648 19.93 -24.00 48.71
N LEU A 649 19.51 -23.75 47.47
CA LEU A 649 18.49 -24.54 46.79
C LEU A 649 19.14 -25.72 46.06
N THR A 650 18.66 -26.93 46.33
CA THR A 650 19.14 -28.15 45.66
C THR A 650 18.43 -28.41 44.33
N ASN A 651 17.23 -27.86 44.13
CA ASN A 651 16.43 -28.04 42.92
C ASN A 651 16.10 -26.67 42.33
N GLN A 652 16.86 -26.25 41.32
CA GLN A 652 16.69 -25.00 40.59
C GLN A 652 17.19 -25.19 39.15
N PRO A 653 16.71 -24.41 38.17
CA PRO A 653 17.27 -24.44 36.82
C PRO A 653 18.72 -23.96 36.83
N ASP A 654 19.69 -24.88 36.68
CA ASP A 654 21.12 -24.56 36.73
C ASP A 654 21.95 -25.24 35.62
N ASP A 655 21.32 -25.90 34.64
CA ASP A 655 22.01 -26.70 33.61
C ASP A 655 22.98 -25.89 32.72
N PHE A 656 22.62 -24.67 32.33
CA PHE A 656 23.46 -23.84 31.46
C PHE A 656 24.66 -23.30 32.24
N ILE A 657 24.45 -22.85 33.47
CA ILE A 657 25.55 -22.39 34.34
C ILE A 657 26.41 -23.56 34.82
N ASP A 658 25.86 -24.76 34.96
CA ASP A 658 26.65 -25.94 35.34
C ASP A 658 27.60 -26.40 34.23
N SER A 659 27.11 -26.41 32.99
CA SER A 659 27.96 -26.67 31.83
C SER A 659 29.07 -25.61 31.69
N GLY A 660 28.75 -24.33 31.94
CA GLY A 660 29.72 -23.23 31.95
C GLY A 660 30.78 -23.39 33.04
N ALA A 661 30.36 -23.76 34.25
CA ALA A 661 31.25 -24.00 35.38
C ALA A 661 32.25 -25.14 35.11
N GLY A 662 31.78 -26.21 34.46
CA GLY A 662 32.62 -27.32 34.01
C GLY A 662 33.69 -26.89 33.01
N ALA A 663 33.31 -26.06 32.02
CA ALA A 663 34.23 -25.52 31.03
C ALA A 663 35.28 -24.56 31.64
N ILE A 664 34.87 -23.69 32.55
CA ILE A 664 35.77 -22.77 33.26
C ILE A 664 36.79 -23.56 34.10
N SER A 665 36.31 -24.53 34.88
CA SER A 665 37.16 -25.35 35.77
C SER A 665 38.16 -26.21 34.99
N SER A 666 37.79 -26.62 33.77
CA SER A 666 38.65 -27.42 32.88
C SER A 666 39.64 -26.58 32.09
N THR A 667 39.56 -25.25 32.17
CA THR A 667 40.49 -24.36 31.49
C THR A 667 41.85 -24.41 32.20
N PRO A 668 42.94 -24.83 31.52
CA PRO A 668 44.24 -24.91 32.15
C PRO A 668 44.77 -23.52 32.52
N VAL A 669 45.30 -23.39 33.73
CA VAL A 669 45.99 -22.17 34.18
C VAL A 669 47.29 -22.01 33.40
N ARG A 670 47.45 -20.87 32.72
CA ARG A 670 48.60 -20.62 31.85
C ARG A 670 49.71 -19.87 32.58
N ILE A 671 50.95 -20.29 32.34
CA ILE A 671 52.14 -19.59 32.85
C ILE A 671 52.42 -18.40 31.91
N GLY A 672 51.94 -17.22 32.29
CA GLY A 672 52.11 -15.97 31.52
C GLY A 672 52.82 -14.84 32.28
N LYS A 673 53.10 -15.01 33.57
CA LYS A 673 53.79 -14.04 34.44
C LYS A 673 54.71 -14.76 35.41
N VAL A 674 55.85 -14.14 35.74
CA VAL A 674 56.70 -14.58 36.87
C VAL A 674 55.95 -14.27 38.17
N VAL A 675 55.77 -15.27 39.03
CA VAL A 675 55.09 -15.10 40.32
C VAL A 675 56.11 -14.72 41.38
N GLY A 676 55.97 -13.52 41.96
CA GLY A 676 56.85 -12.95 42.99
C GLY A 676 56.86 -11.42 42.95
N ILE A 677 57.24 -10.76 44.04
CA ILE A 677 57.61 -9.33 43.99
C ILE A 677 58.91 -9.27 43.19
N PRO A 678 59.03 -8.45 42.14
CA PRO A 678 60.30 -8.28 41.45
C PRO A 678 61.29 -7.59 42.39
N THR A 679 62.01 -8.38 43.19
CA THR A 679 63.13 -7.90 44.00
C THR A 679 64.33 -7.73 43.07
N GLY A 680 64.51 -6.50 42.57
CA GLY A 680 65.78 -6.04 42.03
C GLY A 680 66.16 -6.58 40.65
N GLN A 681 66.79 -5.70 39.87
CA GLN A 681 67.25 -5.93 38.50
C GLN A 681 68.16 -7.15 38.34
N ALA A 682 67.94 -7.92 37.28
CA ALA A 682 69.04 -8.48 36.50
C ALA A 682 69.05 -7.76 35.14
N ARG A 683 69.72 -6.60 35.09
CA ARG A 683 70.25 -6.09 33.82
C ARG A 683 71.51 -6.90 33.56
N GLU A 684 71.48 -7.82 32.59
CA GLU A 684 72.72 -8.23 31.94
C GLU A 684 73.21 -7.05 31.10
N HIS A 685 74.01 -6.17 31.73
CA HIS A 685 74.77 -5.13 31.05
C HIS A 685 76.07 -5.76 30.55
N TRP A 686 76.31 -5.71 29.24
CA TRP A 686 77.51 -6.22 28.57
C TRP A 686 78.75 -5.30 28.68
N GLN A 687 78.70 -4.27 29.55
CA GLN A 687 79.83 -3.35 29.77
C GLN A 687 80.56 -3.69 31.07
N LEU A 688 81.84 -4.04 30.94
CA LEU A 688 82.78 -4.11 32.06
C LEU A 688 83.06 -2.68 32.57
N SER A 689 82.98 -2.50 33.89
CA SER A 689 83.27 -1.26 34.60
C SER A 689 84.68 -0.75 34.34
N ASP A 690 84.83 0.55 34.07
CA ASP A 690 86.10 1.28 34.16
C ASP A 690 86.63 1.20 35.59
N GLY A 691 87.64 0.36 35.80
CA GLY A 691 88.44 0.30 37.02
C GLY A 691 89.88 0.65 36.70
N ASP A 692 90.42 1.68 37.35
CA ASP A 692 91.84 2.02 37.28
C ASP A 692 92.67 0.90 37.94
N HIS A 693 93.70 0.42 37.24
CA HIS A 693 94.63 -0.58 37.74
C HIS A 693 95.98 0.07 38.08
N GLN A 694 96.38 0.02 39.35
CA GLN A 694 97.79 0.21 39.74
C GLN A 694 98.53 -1.10 39.53
N VAL A 695 99.58 -1.05 38.71
CA VAL A 695 100.50 -2.17 38.48
C VAL A 695 101.75 -1.93 39.33
N GLU A 696 102.01 -2.83 40.27
CA GLU A 696 103.30 -2.92 40.95
C GLU A 696 104.12 -3.99 40.22
N VAL A 697 105.24 -3.59 39.64
CA VAL A 697 106.26 -4.50 39.10
C VAL A 697 107.57 -4.13 39.76
N ASP A 698 108.14 -5.08 40.49
CA ASP A 698 109.58 -5.33 40.42
C ASP A 698 109.88 -6.82 40.69
N TYR A 699 110.81 -7.28 39.85
CA TYR A 699 111.31 -8.61 39.48
C TYR A 699 111.38 -9.74 40.52
#